data_AF-A0A126V1G1-F1
#
_entry.id   AF-A0A126V1G1-F1
#
_cell.length_a   1.000
_cell.length_b   1.000
_cell.length_c   1.000
_cell.angle_alpha   90.00
_cell.angle_beta   90.00
_cell.angle_gamma   90.00
#
_symmetry.space_group_name_H-M   'P 1'
#
loop_
_entity.id
_entity.type
_entity.pdbx_description
1 polymer ?
#
loop_
_entity_poly.entity_id
_entity_poly.type
_entity_poly.pdbx_seq_one_letter_code
_entity_poly.pdbx_strand_id
1 'polypeptide(L)'
;MNLAEETTPSVKSSHSKLHHMAPIILGFGMFFMGAYALYNLLSSVNIGHVRQQAASVPISHIAASVLATGVGYFALIGYDWSALRYLGKRLPFPVVMMGGFLGYSFGNTIGFSAISGGAVRYRIYSAFGLNAFDVAAISTFVTLAFSFGITLVGLAALAIHPAALGDLLPWSRDTVRIAATLAFLVPMGVLTWLSVTGKVAKFRRITVSMPSPSILFSQLGFSIVDTSMAALTLYILMPTGTPDFITFIALFAAAALIGVASHVPGGIGVFESIILAGLPDTVPLDQAVAALLLFRVIYYLLPFALSVVFVSAIEGRLASGFLAKRLGPVSSQMEPAFKVVASVAPVAAGFTGFAVGIYLLLAAVVPASRKENIDPDDLLSIIFLEGGAYLSAALGLLLIVLAQGLFRRMSGAFWLTLAVLTAGAIVSTLTGADWKETLLLVVSAAVLWPLRREFFRATKLTQGMFTWRWIALLAALLVSIGGFILLLHQAVPYSHELLGQFSGDARLPRTLRTGLFMAALSVLILVYLLLQPARTRGVVVDEVAMKHAERIIALSGQPEGCLALTGDKTLFFSKEMDAFIMYAVQGRSWIAYGDPIGPKGAIPELAWDFFDSAYSANCRPVFYEISTKYLPLWVEIGLTLHKMGEEAVVDLTTFSLAGGDFRKMRAAHNKAVKTGLKLEILHPPHSAASIAALKEVSDAWLGEKHATEKGFSVGQFTAEYLAHFPIAIVKREDRILAFANVMSPGIWARSALI
;
A
#
# COMPACT_ATOMS: atom_id res chain seq x y z
N MET A 1 -3.42 35.73 44.10
CA MET A 1 -1.93 35.69 44.16
C MET A 1 -1.54 34.22 44.11
N ASN A 2 -0.92 33.62 43.10
CA ASN A 2 -0.19 34.04 41.90
C ASN A 2 -0.67 33.13 40.73
N LEU A 3 -1.21 33.69 39.64
CA LEU A 3 -0.55 33.93 38.35
C LEU A 3 0.05 32.68 37.65
N ALA A 4 -0.71 32.21 36.66
CA ALA A 4 -0.30 31.84 35.29
C ALA A 4 1.00 31.03 35.10
N GLU A 5 0.85 29.71 34.89
CA GLU A 5 1.75 28.95 34.01
C GLU A 5 1.05 28.81 32.64
N GLU A 6 1.42 29.71 31.73
CA GLU A 6 1.21 29.52 30.28
C GLU A 6 1.88 28.22 29.85
N THR A 7 1.07 27.25 29.43
CA THR A 7 1.57 26.07 28.73
C THR A 7 1.90 26.47 27.29
N THR A 8 3.12 26.99 27.10
CA THR A 8 3.74 27.08 25.77
C THR A 8 3.65 25.72 25.07
N PRO A 9 3.29 25.66 23.78
CA PRO A 9 3.25 24.40 23.05
C PRO A 9 4.64 23.79 23.05
N SER A 10 4.80 22.63 23.70
CA SER A 10 6.09 21.95 23.74
C SER A 10 6.58 21.71 22.33
N VAL A 11 7.70 22.35 22.00
CA VAL A 11 8.47 22.07 20.80
C VAL A 11 8.86 20.60 20.88
N LYS A 12 8.10 19.73 20.19
CA LYS A 12 8.42 18.31 20.07
C LYS A 12 9.87 18.20 19.62
N SER A 13 10.72 17.75 20.53
CA SER A 13 12.16 17.75 20.38
C SER A 13 12.58 17.00 19.12
N SER A 14 13.63 17.51 18.47
CA SER A 14 14.26 16.91 17.28
C SER A 14 14.54 15.39 17.44
N HIS A 15 14.74 14.93 18.68
CA HIS A 15 14.97 13.52 19.03
C HIS A 15 13.79 12.59 18.70
N SER A 16 12.53 13.03 18.81
CA SER A 16 11.35 12.23 18.45
C SER A 16 11.29 11.92 16.95
N LYS A 17 11.68 12.89 16.12
CA LYS A 17 11.76 12.73 14.66
C LYS A 17 12.91 11.81 14.27
N LEU A 18 14.05 11.90 14.95
CA LEU A 18 15.21 11.03 14.70
C LEU A 18 14.88 9.54 14.95
N HIS A 19 14.15 9.22 16.02
CA HIS A 19 13.71 7.84 16.27
C HIS A 19 12.74 7.29 15.21
N HIS A 20 11.91 8.14 14.61
CA HIS A 20 11.00 7.73 13.53
C HIS A 20 11.73 7.61 12.18
N MET A 21 12.79 8.39 11.96
CA MET A 21 13.58 8.36 10.72
C MET A 21 14.73 7.36 10.76
N ALA A 22 15.21 6.94 11.95
CA ALA A 22 16.32 6.02 12.10
C ALA A 22 16.15 4.68 11.33
N PRO A 23 14.99 4.01 11.33
CA PRO A 23 14.81 2.78 10.54
C PRO A 23 14.89 3.04 9.03
N ILE A 24 14.42 4.21 8.58
CA ILE A 24 14.46 4.61 7.17
C ILE A 24 15.90 4.89 6.75
N ILE A 25 16.65 5.63 7.57
CA ILE A 25 18.06 5.94 7.34
C ILE A 25 18.90 4.65 7.35
N LEU A 26 18.66 3.75 8.30
CA LEU A 26 19.32 2.45 8.38
C LEU A 26 19.04 1.61 7.12
N GLY A 27 17.78 1.53 6.70
CA GLY A 27 17.38 0.80 5.50
C GLY A 27 18.04 1.35 4.22
N PHE A 28 18.06 2.69 4.04
CA PHE A 28 18.78 3.31 2.93
C PHE A 28 20.29 3.09 3.04
N GLY A 29 20.88 3.18 4.23
CA GLY A 29 22.30 2.91 4.47
C GLY A 29 22.68 1.47 4.08
N MET A 30 21.88 0.48 4.48
CA MET A 30 22.09 -0.92 4.08
C MET A 30 21.87 -1.14 2.58
N PHE A 31 20.92 -0.45 1.95
CA PHE A 31 20.75 -0.48 0.50
C PHE A 31 22.00 0.03 -0.23
N PHE A 32 22.49 1.22 0.14
CA PHE A 32 23.69 1.80 -0.48
C PHE A 32 24.93 0.93 -0.23
N MET A 33 25.07 0.34 0.97
CA MET A 33 26.16 -0.58 1.28
C MET A 33 26.07 -1.87 0.46
N GLY A 34 24.87 -2.45 0.32
CA GLY A 34 24.64 -3.62 -0.54
C GLY A 34 24.88 -3.31 -2.02
N ALA A 35 24.43 -2.15 -2.51
CA ALA A 35 24.70 -1.69 -3.87
C ALA A 35 26.20 -1.44 -4.10
N TYR A 36 26.92 -0.90 -3.11
CA TYR A 36 28.37 -0.69 -3.16
C TYR A 36 29.14 -2.03 -3.13
N ALA A 37 28.72 -2.97 -2.28
CA ALA A 37 29.29 -4.32 -2.26
C ALA A 37 29.09 -5.02 -3.60
N LEU A 38 27.88 -4.95 -4.16
CA LEU A 38 27.56 -5.47 -5.48
C LEU A 38 28.37 -4.78 -6.57
N TYR A 39 28.55 -3.46 -6.51
CA TYR A 39 29.40 -2.70 -7.43
C TYR A 39 30.84 -3.20 -7.43
N ASN A 40 31.44 -3.40 -6.25
CA ASN A 40 32.80 -3.91 -6.13
C ASN A 40 32.92 -5.36 -6.61
N LEU A 41 31.98 -6.23 -6.22
CA LEU A 41 31.93 -7.63 -6.63
C LEU A 41 31.76 -7.77 -8.15
N LEU A 42 30.91 -6.94 -8.77
CA LEU A 42 30.62 -7.02 -10.20
C LEU A 42 31.59 -6.25 -11.09
N SER A 43 32.56 -5.52 -10.54
CA SER A 43 33.49 -4.69 -11.31
C SER A 43 34.31 -5.48 -12.35
N SER A 44 34.51 -6.77 -12.14
CA SER A 44 35.21 -7.69 -13.03
C SER A 44 34.28 -8.47 -13.99
N VAL A 45 32.96 -8.30 -13.89
CA VAL A 45 31.97 -9.12 -14.62
C VAL A 45 31.58 -8.49 -15.95
N ASN A 46 31.71 -9.26 -17.03
CA ASN A 46 31.25 -8.85 -18.35
C ASN A 46 29.75 -9.15 -18.57
N ILE A 47 28.94 -8.12 -18.79
CA ILE A 47 27.49 -8.24 -18.99
C ILE A 47 27.11 -9.11 -20.21
N GLY A 48 27.96 -9.13 -21.25
CA GLY A 48 27.77 -9.97 -22.42
C GLY A 48 27.82 -11.46 -22.07
N HIS A 49 28.74 -11.85 -21.18
CA HIS A 49 28.85 -13.22 -20.70
C HIS A 49 27.64 -13.60 -19.82
N VAL A 50 27.20 -12.70 -18.93
CA VAL A 50 25.99 -12.91 -18.10
C VAL A 50 24.76 -13.18 -18.98
N ARG A 51 24.57 -12.40 -20.05
CA ARG A 51 23.46 -12.60 -21.00
C ARG A 51 23.57 -13.93 -21.73
N GLN A 52 24.76 -14.30 -22.19
CA GLN A 52 24.99 -15.56 -22.89
C GLN A 52 24.73 -16.76 -21.97
N GLN A 53 25.20 -16.68 -20.72
CA GLN A 53 24.99 -17.70 -19.70
C GLN A 53 23.52 -17.87 -19.36
N ALA A 54 22.80 -16.77 -19.15
CA ALA A 54 21.36 -16.81 -18.91
C ALA A 54 20.58 -17.45 -20.07
N ALA A 55 21.04 -17.26 -21.31
CA ALA A 55 20.44 -17.87 -22.49
C ALA A 55 20.82 -19.35 -22.67
N SER A 56 21.95 -19.81 -22.12
CA SER A 56 22.39 -21.20 -22.22
C SER A 56 21.81 -22.12 -21.15
N VAL A 57 21.07 -21.60 -20.16
CA VAL A 57 20.45 -22.43 -19.12
C VAL A 57 19.44 -23.40 -19.76
N PRO A 58 19.56 -24.72 -19.52
CA PRO A 58 18.62 -25.70 -20.06
C PRO A 58 17.17 -25.43 -19.65
N ILE A 59 16.23 -25.64 -20.58
CA ILE A 59 14.79 -25.47 -20.32
C ILE A 59 14.32 -26.37 -19.17
N SER A 60 14.92 -27.56 -19.00
CA SER A 60 14.64 -28.47 -17.87
C SER A 60 14.94 -27.84 -16.52
N HIS A 61 16.06 -27.10 -16.39
CA HIS A 61 16.41 -26.38 -15.16
C HIS A 61 15.46 -25.22 -14.90
N ILE A 62 15.06 -24.49 -15.94
CA ILE A 62 14.04 -23.43 -15.83
C ILE A 62 12.71 -24.04 -15.37
N ALA A 63 12.24 -25.12 -16.00
CA ALA A 63 11.00 -25.79 -15.65
C ALA A 63 11.01 -26.34 -14.21
N ALA A 64 12.11 -26.97 -13.79
CA ALA A 64 12.27 -27.46 -12.43
C ALA A 64 12.29 -26.31 -11.40
N SER A 65 12.93 -25.18 -11.73
CA SER A 65 12.94 -23.98 -10.88
C SER A 65 11.56 -23.35 -10.75
N VAL A 66 10.78 -23.30 -11.85
CA VAL A 66 9.38 -22.85 -11.84
C VAL A 66 8.51 -23.77 -11.00
N LEU A 67 8.69 -25.09 -11.10
CA LEU A 67 7.97 -26.07 -10.29
C LEU A 67 8.30 -25.89 -8.79
N ALA A 68 9.58 -25.79 -8.45
CA ALA A 68 10.02 -25.54 -7.07
C ALA A 68 9.41 -24.24 -6.53
N THR A 69 9.42 -23.17 -7.32
CA THR A 69 8.74 -21.91 -6.96
C THR A 69 7.25 -22.12 -6.71
N GLY A 70 6.55 -22.87 -7.57
CA GLY A 70 5.13 -23.19 -7.39
C GLY A 70 4.84 -23.92 -6.08
N VAL A 71 5.67 -24.90 -5.71
CA VAL A 71 5.55 -25.62 -4.43
C VAL A 71 5.85 -24.69 -3.26
N GLY A 72 6.86 -23.82 -3.36
CA GLY A 72 7.17 -22.81 -2.36
C GLY A 72 6.01 -21.84 -2.12
N TYR A 73 5.42 -21.30 -3.19
CA TYR A 73 4.24 -20.42 -3.08
C TYR A 73 3.01 -21.14 -2.52
N PHE A 74 2.86 -22.45 -2.75
CA PHE A 74 1.82 -23.23 -2.11
C PHE A 74 2.06 -23.37 -0.60
N ALA A 75 3.31 -23.56 -0.17
CA ALA A 75 3.68 -23.53 1.25
C ALA A 75 3.39 -22.16 1.88
N LEU A 76 3.65 -21.06 1.17
CA LEU A 76 3.29 -19.70 1.60
C LEU A 76 1.78 -19.55 1.88
N ILE A 77 0.91 -20.16 1.09
CA ILE A 77 -0.55 -20.19 1.37
C ILE A 77 -0.85 -20.91 2.70
N GLY A 78 -0.06 -21.93 3.05
CA GLY A 78 -0.15 -22.65 4.33
C GLY A 78 0.10 -21.75 5.55
N TYR A 79 0.94 -20.71 5.42
CA TYR A 79 1.14 -19.73 6.48
C TYR A 79 -0.14 -18.96 6.81
N ASP A 80 -0.83 -18.43 5.80
CA ASP A 80 -2.08 -17.69 5.99
C ASP A 80 -3.19 -18.61 6.54
N TRP A 81 -3.26 -19.85 6.05
CA TRP A 81 -4.21 -20.84 6.52
C TRP A 81 -4.04 -21.18 8.02
N SER A 82 -2.80 -21.36 8.47
CA SER A 82 -2.51 -21.64 9.87
C SER A 82 -2.67 -20.40 10.76
N ALA A 83 -2.35 -19.19 10.26
CA ALA A 83 -2.60 -17.93 10.94
C ALA A 83 -4.09 -17.69 11.22
N LEU A 84 -4.95 -17.97 10.23
CA LEU A 84 -6.40 -17.87 10.40
C LEU A 84 -6.92 -18.81 11.50
N ARG A 85 -6.42 -20.06 11.52
CA ARG A 85 -6.77 -21.03 12.58
C ARG A 85 -6.28 -20.60 13.95
N TYR A 86 -5.08 -20.00 14.04
CA TYR A 86 -4.55 -19.44 15.29
C TYR A 86 -5.45 -18.33 15.84
N LEU A 87 -6.01 -17.48 14.98
CA LEU A 87 -6.94 -16.41 15.35
C LEU A 87 -8.38 -16.89 15.58
N GLY A 88 -8.66 -18.20 15.43
CA GLY A 88 -10.02 -18.73 15.52
C GLY A 88 -10.94 -18.30 14.36
N LYS A 89 -10.38 -17.79 13.26
CA LYS A 89 -11.11 -17.37 12.07
C LYS A 89 -11.11 -18.49 11.03
N ARG A 90 -12.18 -18.62 10.25
CA ARG A 90 -12.29 -19.61 9.16
C ARG A 90 -12.73 -18.92 7.89
N LEU A 91 -11.99 -19.15 6.80
CA LEU A 91 -12.31 -18.70 5.45
C LEU A 91 -12.34 -19.92 4.51
N PRO A 92 -13.13 -19.88 3.43
CA PRO A 92 -13.07 -20.91 2.40
C PRO A 92 -11.64 -21.02 1.84
N PHE A 93 -11.13 -22.24 1.67
CA PHE A 93 -9.75 -22.45 1.22
C PHE A 93 -9.40 -21.73 -0.10
N PRO A 94 -10.28 -21.66 -1.12
CA PRO A 94 -10.00 -20.88 -2.33
C PRO A 94 -9.79 -19.37 -2.07
N VAL A 95 -10.45 -18.81 -1.06
CA VAL A 95 -10.25 -17.41 -0.64
C VAL A 95 -8.89 -17.25 0.03
N VAL A 96 -8.49 -18.21 0.86
CA VAL A 96 -7.17 -18.23 1.48
C VAL A 96 -6.07 -18.35 0.43
N MET A 97 -6.23 -19.25 -0.54
CA MET A 97 -5.31 -19.40 -1.67
C MET A 97 -5.17 -18.09 -2.46
N MET A 98 -6.29 -17.45 -2.79
CA MET A 98 -6.28 -16.19 -3.55
C MET A 98 -5.63 -15.06 -2.75
N GLY A 99 -6.02 -14.89 -1.48
CA GLY A 99 -5.47 -13.87 -0.59
C GLY A 99 -3.98 -14.08 -0.31
N GLY A 100 -3.56 -15.33 -0.10
CA GLY A 100 -2.17 -15.70 0.11
C GLY A 100 -1.35 -15.48 -1.16
N PHE A 101 -1.72 -16.09 -2.28
CA PHE A 101 -0.98 -15.96 -3.55
C PHE A 101 -0.83 -14.50 -3.97
N LEU A 102 -1.92 -13.73 -4.02
CA LEU A 102 -1.85 -12.32 -4.36
C LEU A 102 -1.07 -11.52 -3.29
N GLY A 103 -1.27 -11.83 -2.00
CA GLY A 103 -0.54 -11.18 -0.90
C GLY A 103 0.98 -11.35 -0.99
N TYR A 104 1.47 -12.57 -1.22
CA TYR A 104 2.91 -12.85 -1.32
C TYR A 104 3.52 -12.39 -2.63
N SER A 105 2.84 -12.57 -3.78
CA SER A 105 3.36 -12.10 -5.07
C SER A 105 3.58 -10.58 -5.09
N PHE A 106 2.62 -9.81 -4.55
CA PHE A 106 2.77 -8.36 -4.38
C PHE A 106 3.79 -8.03 -3.28
N GLY A 107 3.72 -8.73 -2.14
CA GLY A 107 4.59 -8.49 -0.99
C GLY A 107 6.09 -8.69 -1.27
N ASN A 108 6.44 -9.75 -1.98
CA ASN A 108 7.82 -10.11 -2.31
C ASN A 108 8.39 -9.16 -3.38
N THR A 109 7.58 -8.71 -4.33
CA THR A 109 8.03 -7.86 -5.45
C THR A 109 8.13 -6.38 -5.05
N ILE A 110 7.14 -5.87 -4.31
CA ILE A 110 7.07 -4.45 -3.93
C ILE A 110 7.98 -4.15 -2.73
N GLY A 111 8.25 -5.16 -1.90
CA GLY A 111 8.89 -4.98 -0.60
C GLY A 111 7.89 -4.54 0.48
N PHE A 112 8.37 -4.49 1.74
CA PHE A 112 7.52 -4.29 2.92
C PHE A 112 6.32 -5.25 2.94
N SER A 113 6.55 -6.56 2.75
CA SER A 113 5.52 -7.59 2.54
C SER A 113 4.38 -7.57 3.58
N ALA A 114 4.67 -7.18 4.82
CA ALA A 114 3.65 -7.00 5.87
C ALA A 114 2.64 -5.86 5.57
N ILE A 115 3.05 -4.82 4.84
CA ILE A 115 2.22 -3.67 4.47
C ILE A 115 1.62 -3.87 3.08
N SER A 116 2.44 -4.15 2.07
CA SER A 116 2.00 -4.29 0.68
C SER A 116 1.15 -5.55 0.48
N GLY A 117 1.65 -6.71 0.93
CA GLY A 117 0.88 -7.96 0.95
C GLY A 117 -0.28 -7.91 1.96
N GLY A 118 -0.09 -7.26 3.10
CA GLY A 118 -1.14 -7.04 4.11
C GLY A 118 -2.34 -6.24 3.56
N ALA A 119 -2.11 -5.22 2.73
CA ALA A 119 -3.17 -4.45 2.10
C ALA A 119 -3.99 -5.28 1.11
N VAL A 120 -3.34 -6.16 0.34
CA VAL A 120 -4.03 -7.11 -0.57
C VAL A 120 -4.85 -8.12 0.21
N ARG A 121 -4.29 -8.72 1.27
CA ARG A 121 -5.02 -9.61 2.19
C ARG A 121 -6.21 -8.91 2.82
N TYR A 122 -6.03 -7.65 3.25
CA TYR A 122 -7.10 -6.89 3.90
C TYR A 122 -8.29 -6.73 2.97
N ARG A 123 -8.06 -6.31 1.74
CA ARG A 123 -9.10 -6.18 0.72
C ARG A 123 -9.84 -7.52 0.53
N ILE A 124 -9.12 -8.59 0.26
CA ILE A 124 -9.72 -9.91 -0.03
C ILE A 124 -10.45 -10.48 1.19
N TYR A 125 -9.86 -10.44 2.38
CA TYR A 125 -10.42 -11.04 3.59
C TYR A 125 -11.52 -10.17 4.23
N SER A 126 -11.52 -8.86 4.02
CA SER A 126 -12.61 -7.98 4.47
C SER A 126 -13.94 -8.30 3.79
N ALA A 127 -13.91 -8.85 2.56
CA ALA A 127 -15.10 -9.35 1.87
C ALA A 127 -15.78 -10.51 2.61
N PHE A 128 -15.07 -11.14 3.56
CA PHE A 128 -15.55 -12.25 4.39
C PHE A 128 -15.60 -11.89 5.88
N GLY A 129 -15.64 -10.59 6.21
CA GLY A 129 -15.88 -10.10 7.56
C GLY A 129 -14.64 -9.99 8.46
N LEU A 130 -13.42 -10.12 7.92
CA LEU A 130 -12.21 -9.79 8.68
C LEU A 130 -11.98 -8.28 8.71
N ASN A 131 -11.64 -7.76 9.89
CA ASN A 131 -11.28 -6.35 10.03
C ASN A 131 -9.77 -6.11 9.84
N ALA A 132 -9.35 -4.84 9.84
CA ALA A 132 -7.94 -4.49 9.64
C ALA A 132 -7.02 -5.06 10.74
N PHE A 133 -7.51 -5.18 11.97
CA PHE A 133 -6.75 -5.76 13.09
C PHE A 133 -6.56 -7.27 12.90
N ASP A 134 -7.57 -7.99 12.43
CA ASP A 134 -7.49 -9.41 12.11
C ASP A 134 -6.38 -9.63 11.05
N VAL A 135 -6.35 -8.82 9.99
CA VAL A 135 -5.35 -8.95 8.93
C VAL A 135 -3.95 -8.49 9.36
N ALA A 136 -3.86 -7.46 10.21
CA ALA A 136 -2.60 -7.08 10.82
C ALA A 136 -2.06 -8.20 11.72
N ALA A 137 -2.93 -8.88 12.47
CA ALA A 137 -2.55 -10.02 13.30
C ALA A 137 -2.11 -11.21 12.44
N ILE A 138 -2.79 -11.51 11.33
CA ILE A 138 -2.35 -12.52 10.35
C ILE A 138 -0.95 -12.15 9.83
N SER A 139 -0.77 -10.93 9.33
CA SER A 139 0.49 -10.48 8.73
C SER A 139 1.64 -10.51 9.74
N THR A 140 1.37 -10.14 11.00
CA THR A 140 2.34 -10.21 12.10
C THR A 140 2.71 -11.65 12.42
N PHE A 141 1.71 -12.53 12.57
CA PHE A 141 1.92 -13.95 12.84
C PHE A 141 2.75 -14.61 11.74
N VAL A 142 2.40 -14.38 10.47
CA VAL A 142 3.12 -14.89 9.30
C VAL A 142 4.57 -14.38 9.30
N THR A 143 4.79 -13.08 9.51
CA THR A 143 6.14 -12.49 9.50
C THR A 143 7.02 -13.11 10.59
N LEU A 144 6.46 -13.29 11.79
CA LEU A 144 7.16 -13.95 12.90
C LEU A 144 7.43 -15.43 12.58
N ALA A 145 6.42 -16.17 12.12
CA ALA A 145 6.54 -17.58 11.77
C ALA A 145 7.60 -17.81 10.69
N PHE A 146 7.60 -17.00 9.63
CA PHE A 146 8.63 -17.03 8.59
C PHE A 146 10.02 -16.73 9.16
N SER A 147 10.16 -15.67 9.97
CA SER A 147 11.45 -15.26 10.54
C SER A 147 12.04 -16.32 11.47
N PHE A 148 11.23 -16.90 12.35
CA PHE A 148 11.66 -18.00 13.21
C PHE A 148 11.94 -19.26 12.41
N GLY A 149 11.07 -19.60 11.46
CA GLY A 149 11.18 -20.79 10.65
C GLY A 149 12.44 -20.80 9.79
N ILE A 150 12.72 -19.73 9.03
CA ILE A 150 13.93 -19.62 8.20
C ILE A 150 15.21 -19.65 9.06
N THR A 151 15.17 -19.03 10.25
CA THR A 151 16.28 -19.07 11.20
C THR A 151 16.53 -20.49 11.70
N LEU A 152 15.48 -21.22 12.09
CA LEU A 152 15.61 -22.60 12.55
C LEU A 152 16.08 -23.54 11.43
N VAL A 153 15.59 -23.37 10.20
CA VAL A 153 16.05 -24.12 9.04
C VAL A 153 17.54 -23.84 8.76
N GLY A 154 17.94 -22.58 8.76
CA GLY A 154 19.34 -22.18 8.56
C GLY A 154 20.27 -22.70 9.65
N LEU A 155 19.87 -22.61 10.92
CA LEU A 155 20.64 -23.13 12.06
C LEU A 155 20.76 -24.66 12.03
N ALA A 156 19.70 -25.36 11.66
CA ALA A 156 19.74 -26.81 11.48
C ALA A 156 20.72 -27.19 10.35
N ALA A 157 20.66 -26.50 9.21
CA ALA A 157 21.59 -26.73 8.10
C ALA A 157 23.05 -26.42 8.50
N LEU A 158 23.30 -25.33 9.23
CA LEU A 158 24.62 -24.94 9.72
C LEU A 158 25.17 -25.89 10.79
N ALA A 159 24.31 -26.47 11.64
CA ALA A 159 24.71 -27.49 12.60
C ALA A 159 25.22 -28.76 11.89
N ILE A 160 24.58 -29.16 10.79
CA ILE A 160 25.01 -30.31 9.99
C ILE A 160 26.31 -29.96 9.23
N HIS A 161 26.33 -28.82 8.53
CA HIS A 161 27.44 -28.34 7.69
C HIS A 161 28.03 -27.01 8.20
N PRO A 162 28.86 -27.03 9.26
CA PRO A 162 29.42 -25.81 9.87
C PRO A 162 30.39 -25.05 8.97
N ALA A 163 30.87 -25.67 7.88
CA ALA A 163 31.73 -25.03 6.90
C ALA A 163 30.98 -24.05 5.98
N ALA A 164 29.64 -24.06 5.96
CA ALA A 164 28.82 -23.24 5.06
C ALA A 164 29.07 -21.72 5.19
N LEU A 165 29.47 -21.26 6.38
CA LEU A 165 29.82 -19.86 6.66
C LEU A 165 31.27 -19.75 7.18
N GLY A 166 32.10 -20.76 6.94
CA GLY A 166 33.44 -20.88 7.53
C GLY A 166 34.38 -19.74 7.14
N ASP A 167 34.27 -19.25 5.90
CA ASP A 167 35.10 -18.15 5.40
C ASP A 167 34.58 -16.77 5.85
N LEU A 168 33.31 -16.70 6.28
CA LEU A 168 32.65 -15.49 6.76
C LEU A 168 32.74 -15.34 8.29
N LEU A 169 32.94 -16.43 9.03
CA LEU A 169 32.98 -16.45 10.49
C LEU A 169 34.40 -16.76 11.01
N PRO A 170 34.95 -15.96 11.94
CA PRO A 170 36.30 -16.18 12.47
C PRO A 170 36.38 -17.33 13.50
N TRP A 171 35.47 -18.32 13.43
CA TRP A 171 35.30 -19.37 14.43
C TRP A 171 35.65 -20.75 13.87
N SER A 172 36.11 -21.66 14.75
CA SER A 172 36.34 -23.04 14.35
C SER A 172 35.02 -23.75 14.00
N ARG A 173 35.09 -24.73 13.08
CA ARG A 173 33.92 -25.50 12.62
C ARG A 173 33.16 -26.16 13.77
N ASP A 174 33.87 -26.67 14.77
CA ASP A 174 33.24 -27.29 15.95
C ASP A 174 32.50 -26.27 16.81
N THR A 175 33.06 -25.07 16.97
CA THR A 175 32.41 -23.97 17.70
C THR A 175 31.13 -23.55 16.98
N VAL A 176 31.18 -23.40 15.65
CA VAL A 176 30.03 -23.06 14.82
C VAL A 176 28.94 -24.13 14.93
N ARG A 177 29.31 -25.42 14.84
CA ARG A 177 28.36 -26.54 14.98
C ARG A 177 27.68 -26.54 16.35
N ILE A 178 28.44 -26.42 17.43
CA ILE A 178 27.91 -26.43 18.80
C ILE A 178 26.99 -25.20 19.01
N ALA A 179 27.44 -24.02 18.61
CA ALA A 179 26.66 -22.79 18.71
C ALA A 179 25.36 -22.88 17.91
N ALA A 180 25.42 -23.35 16.65
CA ALA A 180 24.23 -23.53 15.81
C ALA A 180 23.26 -24.57 16.39
N THR A 181 23.78 -25.69 16.91
CA THR A 181 22.96 -26.73 17.55
C THR A 181 22.25 -26.19 18.79
N LEU A 182 22.95 -25.46 19.67
CA LEU A 182 22.34 -24.84 20.85
C LEU A 182 21.33 -23.75 20.47
N ALA A 183 21.68 -22.90 19.50
CA ALA A 183 20.81 -21.85 18.98
C ALA A 183 19.56 -22.41 18.28
N PHE A 184 19.58 -23.66 17.81
CA PHE A 184 18.41 -24.35 17.31
C PHE A 184 17.59 -25.00 18.44
N LEU A 185 18.24 -25.81 19.28
CA LEU A 185 17.56 -26.62 20.30
C LEU A 185 16.91 -25.78 21.39
N VAL A 186 17.56 -24.68 21.83
CA VAL A 186 17.03 -23.84 22.93
C VAL A 186 15.73 -23.14 22.53
N PRO A 187 15.67 -22.35 21.43
CA PRO A 187 14.41 -21.72 21.02
C PRO A 187 13.33 -22.74 20.67
N MET A 188 13.68 -23.83 19.97
CA MET A 188 12.72 -24.87 19.61
C MET A 188 12.13 -25.55 20.87
N GLY A 189 12.98 -25.88 21.85
CA GLY A 189 12.56 -26.47 23.11
C GLY A 189 11.66 -25.53 23.91
N VAL A 190 12.00 -24.25 23.99
CA VAL A 190 11.19 -23.22 24.67
C VAL A 190 9.85 -23.03 23.97
N LEU A 191 9.82 -22.91 22.64
CA LEU A 191 8.60 -22.77 21.86
C LEU A 191 7.68 -23.98 22.02
N THR A 192 8.24 -25.19 21.95
CA THR A 192 7.49 -26.44 22.14
C THR A 192 6.94 -26.53 23.56
N TRP A 193 7.75 -26.22 24.58
CA TRP A 193 7.32 -26.23 25.98
C TRP A 193 6.20 -25.24 26.25
N LEU A 194 6.32 -23.99 25.78
CA LEU A 194 5.28 -22.98 25.95
C LEU A 194 4.00 -23.34 25.17
N SER A 195 4.14 -23.91 23.97
CA SER A 195 3.04 -24.38 23.14
C SER A 195 2.25 -25.53 23.78
N VAL A 196 2.95 -26.52 24.36
CA VAL A 196 2.32 -27.66 25.05
C VAL A 196 1.69 -27.25 26.38
N THR A 197 2.33 -26.35 27.13
CA THR A 197 1.83 -25.90 28.44
C THR A 197 0.73 -24.84 28.35
N GLY A 198 0.48 -24.26 27.16
CA GLY A 198 -0.50 -23.20 26.96
C GLY A 198 -0.16 -21.90 27.72
N LYS A 199 1.09 -21.74 28.19
CA LYS A 199 1.51 -20.57 28.96
C LYS A 199 1.67 -19.35 28.05
N VAL A 200 1.25 -18.19 28.54
CA VAL A 200 1.42 -16.91 27.85
C VAL A 200 2.80 -16.35 28.19
N ALA A 201 3.59 -16.04 27.16
CA ALA A 201 4.87 -15.37 27.32
C ALA A 201 4.64 -13.86 27.50
N LYS A 202 5.08 -13.29 28.62
CA LYS A 202 5.02 -11.85 28.87
C LYS A 202 6.40 -11.23 28.62
N PHE A 203 6.51 -10.42 27.57
CA PHE A 203 7.71 -9.63 27.29
C PHE A 203 7.40 -8.14 27.51
N ARG A 204 7.76 -7.61 28.69
CA ARG A 204 7.43 -6.26 29.15
C ARG A 204 5.93 -5.94 29.07
N ARG A 205 5.50 -5.18 28.05
CA ARG A 205 4.09 -4.80 27.81
C ARG A 205 3.39 -5.68 26.77
N ILE A 206 4.11 -6.61 26.14
CA ILE A 206 3.58 -7.49 25.09
C ILE A 206 3.29 -8.85 25.71
N THR A 207 2.03 -9.29 25.60
CA THR A 207 1.60 -10.65 25.96
C THR A 207 1.48 -11.48 24.68
N VAL A 208 2.34 -12.46 24.50
CA VAL A 208 2.33 -13.38 23.36
C VAL A 208 1.73 -14.70 23.82
N SER A 209 0.54 -15.02 23.32
CA SER A 209 -0.03 -16.36 23.44
C SER A 209 0.66 -17.29 22.45
N MET A 210 1.17 -18.43 22.90
CA MET A 210 1.79 -19.37 21.98
C MET A 210 0.75 -20.17 21.19
N PRO A 211 1.02 -20.50 19.92
CA PRO A 211 0.15 -21.36 19.13
C PRO A 211 0.08 -22.76 19.73
N SER A 212 -1.00 -23.49 19.46
CA SER A 212 -1.09 -24.92 19.82
C SER A 212 0.00 -25.73 19.12
N PRO A 213 0.39 -26.91 19.64
CA PRO A 213 1.46 -27.72 19.04
C PRO A 213 1.20 -28.04 17.56
N SER A 214 -0.05 -28.32 17.19
CA SER A 214 -0.42 -28.58 15.79
C SER A 214 -0.17 -27.39 14.87
N ILE A 215 -0.43 -26.16 15.35
CA ILE A 215 -0.17 -24.93 14.59
C ILE A 215 1.33 -24.65 14.54
N LEU A 216 2.05 -24.83 15.65
CA LEU A 216 3.50 -24.64 15.70
C LEU A 216 4.23 -25.57 14.72
N PHE A 217 3.95 -26.87 14.76
CA PHE A 217 4.60 -27.85 13.88
C PHE A 217 4.14 -27.76 12.43
N SER A 218 2.89 -27.38 12.16
CA SER A 218 2.47 -27.09 10.78
C SER A 218 3.20 -25.88 10.22
N GLN A 219 3.38 -24.82 11.01
CA GLN A 219 4.17 -23.64 10.63
C GLN A 219 5.63 -23.99 10.36
N LEU A 220 6.24 -24.80 11.22
CA LEU A 220 7.59 -25.31 10.97
C LEU A 220 7.66 -26.11 9.66
N GLY A 221 6.68 -26.99 9.40
CA GLY A 221 6.59 -27.75 8.16
C GLY A 221 6.47 -26.86 6.93
N PHE A 222 5.60 -25.86 6.96
CA PHE A 222 5.48 -24.89 5.86
C PHE A 222 6.77 -24.11 5.65
N SER A 223 7.45 -23.72 6.73
CA SER A 223 8.72 -22.99 6.62
C SER A 223 9.88 -23.83 6.08
N ILE A 224 9.94 -25.11 6.44
CA ILE A 224 10.91 -26.05 5.85
C ILE A 224 10.67 -26.16 4.35
N VAL A 225 9.42 -26.39 3.91
CA VAL A 225 9.09 -26.53 2.48
C VAL A 225 9.35 -25.23 1.73
N ASP A 226 8.86 -24.10 2.25
CA ASP A 226 9.05 -22.76 1.65
C ASP A 226 10.54 -22.42 1.48
N THR A 227 11.31 -22.47 2.56
CA THR A 227 12.76 -22.14 2.54
C THR A 227 13.52 -23.09 1.62
N SER A 228 13.24 -24.40 1.69
CA SER A 228 13.94 -25.39 0.88
C SER A 228 13.60 -25.22 -0.60
N MET A 229 12.34 -24.96 -0.96
CA MET A 229 11.93 -24.77 -2.35
C MET A 229 12.43 -23.44 -2.92
N ALA A 230 12.49 -22.38 -2.12
CA ALA A 230 13.11 -21.12 -2.51
C ALA A 230 14.61 -21.28 -2.75
N ALA A 231 15.32 -21.96 -1.85
CA ALA A 231 16.74 -22.29 -2.03
C ALA A 231 16.96 -23.20 -3.24
N LEU A 232 16.11 -24.21 -3.44
CA LEU A 232 16.18 -25.14 -4.57
C LEU A 232 16.00 -24.43 -5.90
N THR A 233 15.10 -23.44 -5.96
CA THR A 233 14.89 -22.61 -7.16
C THR A 233 16.19 -21.92 -7.58
N LEU A 234 16.96 -21.36 -6.64
CA LEU A 234 18.25 -20.77 -6.96
C LEU A 234 19.31 -21.84 -7.24
N TYR A 235 19.37 -22.89 -6.43
CA TYR A 235 20.36 -23.96 -6.52
C TYR A 235 20.36 -24.67 -7.89
N ILE A 236 19.19 -24.91 -8.48
CA ILE A 236 19.07 -25.54 -9.81
C ILE A 236 19.68 -24.66 -10.91
N LEU A 237 19.67 -23.33 -10.73
CA LEU A 237 20.19 -22.36 -11.70
C LEU A 237 21.69 -22.11 -11.50
N MET A 238 22.23 -22.48 -10.34
CA MET A 238 23.63 -22.26 -10.01
C MET A 238 24.56 -23.14 -10.84
N PRO A 239 25.77 -22.64 -11.17
CA PRO A 239 26.74 -23.40 -11.95
C PRO A 239 27.40 -24.54 -11.17
N THR A 240 28.17 -25.35 -11.89
CA THR A 240 29.01 -26.39 -11.31
C THR A 240 30.05 -25.79 -10.34
N GLY A 241 30.34 -26.49 -9.24
CA GLY A 241 31.21 -25.99 -8.16
C GLY A 241 30.45 -25.37 -6.98
N THR A 242 29.13 -25.20 -7.11
CA THR A 242 28.26 -24.82 -5.98
C THR A 242 28.30 -25.91 -4.90
N PRO A 243 28.34 -25.55 -3.60
CA PRO A 243 28.29 -26.51 -2.50
C PRO A 243 27.06 -27.41 -2.56
N ASP A 244 27.08 -28.55 -1.87
CA ASP A 244 25.91 -29.43 -1.80
C ASP A 244 24.68 -28.71 -1.25
N PHE A 245 23.49 -29.20 -1.63
CA PHE A 245 22.23 -28.48 -1.37
C PHE A 245 21.99 -28.12 0.10
N ILE A 246 22.40 -28.97 1.05
CA ILE A 246 22.20 -28.70 2.48
C ILE A 246 23.09 -27.52 2.94
N THR A 247 24.37 -27.51 2.51
CA THR A 247 25.28 -26.37 2.73
C THR A 247 24.73 -25.10 2.07
N PHE A 248 24.20 -25.23 0.85
CA PHE A 248 23.60 -24.10 0.13
C PHE A 248 22.35 -23.54 0.83
N ILE A 249 21.50 -24.37 1.42
CA ILE A 249 20.35 -23.91 2.22
C ILE A 249 20.80 -23.04 3.41
N ALA A 250 21.89 -23.41 4.10
CA ALA A 250 22.41 -22.61 5.20
C ALA A 250 22.83 -21.20 4.73
N LEU A 251 23.57 -21.13 3.61
CA LEU A 251 23.98 -19.87 3.00
C LEU A 251 22.76 -19.06 2.53
N PHE A 252 21.79 -19.70 1.86
CA PHE A 252 20.57 -19.07 1.38
C PHE A 252 19.73 -18.51 2.54
N ALA A 253 19.54 -19.28 3.62
CA ALA A 253 18.78 -18.85 4.78
C ALA A 253 19.45 -17.64 5.47
N ALA A 254 20.78 -17.63 5.58
CA ALA A 254 21.53 -16.49 6.10
C ALA A 254 21.35 -15.25 5.21
N ALA A 255 21.52 -15.39 3.89
CA ALA A 255 21.34 -14.31 2.93
C ALA A 255 19.90 -13.75 2.95
N ALA A 256 18.90 -14.61 2.98
CA ALA A 256 17.49 -14.23 3.04
C ALA A 256 17.13 -13.54 4.36
N LEU A 257 17.61 -14.05 5.50
CA LEU A 257 17.36 -13.44 6.81
C LEU A 257 17.98 -12.05 6.91
N ILE A 258 19.23 -11.88 6.47
CA ILE A 258 19.90 -10.57 6.45
C ILE A 258 19.22 -9.63 5.45
N GLY A 259 18.82 -10.15 4.28
CA GLY A 259 18.02 -9.41 3.30
C GLY A 259 16.72 -8.87 3.89
N VAL A 260 15.98 -9.69 4.64
CA VAL A 260 14.73 -9.26 5.31
C VAL A 260 15.01 -8.30 6.46
N ALA A 261 16.02 -8.57 7.30
CA ALA A 261 16.41 -7.72 8.42
C ALA A 261 16.86 -6.33 7.98
N SER A 262 17.40 -6.21 6.76
CA SER A 262 17.81 -4.93 6.19
C SER A 262 16.66 -3.98 5.82
N HIS A 263 15.43 -4.49 5.77
CA HIS A 263 14.24 -3.79 5.25
C HIS A 263 14.40 -3.21 3.83
N VAL A 264 15.44 -3.61 3.10
CA VAL A 264 15.60 -3.25 1.69
C VAL A 264 14.49 -3.93 0.89
N PRO A 265 13.74 -3.20 0.03
CA PRO A 265 12.71 -3.79 -0.82
C PRO A 265 13.26 -4.95 -1.64
N GLY A 266 12.66 -6.14 -1.50
CA GLY A 266 13.11 -7.37 -2.15
C GLY A 266 14.49 -7.88 -1.69
N GLY A 267 15.14 -7.25 -0.70
CA GLY A 267 16.51 -7.56 -0.30
C GLY A 267 17.54 -7.32 -1.40
N ILE A 268 17.21 -6.50 -2.41
CA ILE A 268 18.03 -6.29 -3.61
C ILE A 268 19.40 -5.71 -3.20
N GLY A 269 20.47 -6.33 -3.70
CA GLY A 269 21.86 -5.97 -3.42
C GLY A 269 22.39 -6.69 -2.17
N VAL A 270 21.64 -6.70 -1.06
CA VAL A 270 22.07 -7.36 0.19
C VAL A 270 22.06 -8.88 0.03
N PHE A 271 20.97 -9.45 -0.48
CA PHE A 271 20.84 -10.88 -0.69
C PHE A 271 21.91 -11.40 -1.65
N GLU A 272 22.06 -10.74 -2.81
CA GLU A 272 23.04 -11.11 -3.83
C GLU A 272 24.47 -11.04 -3.29
N SER A 273 24.82 -9.96 -2.58
CA SER A 273 26.17 -9.81 -2.04
C SER A 273 26.55 -10.92 -1.07
N ILE A 274 25.61 -11.38 -0.24
CA ILE A 274 25.87 -12.45 0.74
C ILE A 274 25.99 -13.80 0.05
N ILE A 275 25.12 -14.09 -0.94
CA ILE A 275 25.25 -15.32 -1.73
C ILE A 275 26.60 -15.33 -2.45
N LEU A 276 26.95 -14.26 -3.16
CA LEU A 276 28.21 -14.19 -3.92
C LEU A 276 29.44 -14.26 -3.01
N ALA A 277 29.42 -13.61 -1.85
CA ALA A 277 30.52 -13.66 -0.88
C ALA A 277 30.64 -15.00 -0.15
N GLY A 278 29.57 -15.78 -0.04
CA GLY A 278 29.59 -17.09 0.60
C GLY A 278 29.82 -18.26 -0.35
N LEU A 279 29.90 -18.02 -1.67
CA LEU A 279 30.24 -19.05 -2.64
C LEU A 279 31.75 -19.30 -2.65
N PRO A 280 32.20 -20.55 -2.87
CA PRO A 280 33.61 -20.83 -3.04
C PRO A 280 34.21 -20.10 -4.25
N ASP A 281 35.47 -19.68 -4.16
CA ASP A 281 36.20 -19.00 -5.26
C ASP A 281 36.27 -19.81 -6.57
N THR A 282 36.00 -21.12 -6.51
CA THR A 282 35.91 -22.00 -7.68
C THR A 282 34.68 -21.75 -8.55
N VAL A 283 33.66 -21.06 -8.02
CA VAL A 283 32.41 -20.79 -8.74
C VAL A 283 32.59 -19.56 -9.63
N PRO A 284 32.38 -19.67 -10.97
CA PRO A 284 32.48 -18.52 -11.86
C PRO A 284 31.46 -17.44 -11.51
N LEU A 285 31.96 -16.23 -11.23
CA LEU A 285 31.14 -15.13 -10.73
C LEU A 285 30.08 -14.67 -11.74
N ASP A 286 30.41 -14.67 -13.02
CA ASP A 286 29.50 -14.33 -14.13
C ASP A 286 28.30 -15.29 -14.21
N GLN A 287 28.53 -16.59 -13.99
CA GLN A 287 27.50 -17.62 -13.98
C GLN A 287 26.62 -17.53 -12.72
N ALA A 288 27.21 -17.29 -11.55
CA ALA A 288 26.46 -17.09 -10.31
C ALA A 288 25.55 -15.86 -10.38
N VAL A 289 26.02 -14.77 -11.00
CA VAL A 289 25.22 -13.55 -11.22
C VAL A 289 24.07 -13.82 -12.20
N ALA A 290 24.31 -14.57 -13.28
CA ALA A 290 23.25 -14.97 -14.20
C ALA A 290 22.17 -15.81 -13.49
N ALA A 291 22.58 -16.74 -12.62
CA ALA A 291 21.68 -17.57 -11.82
C ALA A 291 20.82 -16.72 -10.85
N LEU A 292 21.43 -15.75 -10.16
CA LEU A 292 20.73 -14.82 -9.26
C LEU A 292 19.70 -13.96 -10.01
N LEU A 293 20.04 -13.47 -11.20
CA LEU A 293 19.09 -12.71 -12.03
C LEU A 293 17.91 -13.58 -12.49
N LEU A 294 18.18 -14.80 -12.95
CA LEU A 294 17.12 -15.74 -13.33
C LEU A 294 16.25 -16.14 -12.14
N PHE A 295 16.83 -16.31 -10.95
CA PHE A 295 16.09 -16.53 -9.72
C PHE A 295 15.13 -15.37 -9.42
N ARG A 296 15.55 -14.11 -9.60
CA ARG A 296 14.65 -12.95 -9.45
C ARG A 296 13.50 -12.98 -10.45
N VAL A 297 13.78 -13.33 -11.70
CA VAL A 297 12.74 -13.48 -12.73
C VAL A 297 11.74 -14.58 -12.35
N ILE A 298 12.22 -15.75 -11.92
CA ILE A 298 11.38 -16.92 -11.67
C ILE A 298 10.64 -16.84 -10.33
N TYR A 299 11.29 -16.41 -9.25
CA TYR A 299 10.71 -16.44 -7.90
C TYR A 299 9.91 -15.18 -7.53
N TYR A 300 10.25 -14.03 -8.13
CA TYR A 300 9.60 -12.74 -7.83
C TYR A 300 8.72 -12.27 -8.99
N LEU A 301 9.32 -12.05 -10.17
CA LEU A 301 8.61 -11.40 -11.28
C LEU A 301 7.55 -12.30 -11.93
N LEU A 302 7.81 -13.61 -12.08
CA LEU A 302 6.85 -14.53 -12.68
C LEU A 302 5.57 -14.69 -11.83
N PRO A 303 5.62 -14.96 -10.50
CA PRO A 303 4.42 -14.97 -9.66
C PRO A 303 3.67 -13.65 -9.65
N PHE A 304 4.39 -12.52 -9.69
CA PHE A 304 3.79 -11.21 -9.85
C PHE A 304 3.07 -11.07 -11.20
N ALA A 305 3.69 -11.42 -12.32
CA ALA A 305 3.05 -11.39 -13.64
C ALA A 305 1.80 -12.28 -13.69
N LEU A 306 1.88 -13.49 -13.13
CA LEU A 306 0.74 -14.40 -13.00
C LEU A 306 -0.38 -13.78 -12.14
N SER A 307 -0.04 -13.05 -11.09
CA SER A 307 -1.01 -12.33 -10.25
C SER A 307 -1.73 -11.22 -11.02
N VAL A 308 -1.02 -10.47 -11.87
CA VAL A 308 -1.63 -9.44 -12.73
C VAL A 308 -2.55 -10.06 -13.77
N VAL A 309 -2.12 -11.15 -14.42
CA VAL A 309 -2.94 -11.91 -15.37
C VAL A 309 -4.19 -12.46 -14.68
N PHE A 310 -4.05 -12.97 -13.46
CA PHE A 310 -5.18 -13.48 -12.67
C PHE A 310 -6.19 -12.38 -12.34
N VAL A 311 -5.74 -11.22 -11.87
CA VAL A 311 -6.60 -10.04 -11.61
C VAL A 311 -7.30 -9.59 -12.90
N SER A 312 -6.56 -9.52 -14.01
CA SER A 312 -7.09 -9.16 -15.34
C SER A 312 -8.13 -10.15 -15.86
N ALA A 313 -7.91 -11.45 -15.68
CA ALA A 313 -8.85 -12.49 -16.08
C ALA A 313 -10.15 -12.45 -15.26
N ILE A 314 -10.07 -12.18 -13.95
CA ILE A 314 -11.25 -11.99 -13.10
C ILE A 314 -12.06 -10.79 -13.60
N GLU A 315 -11.41 -9.66 -13.83
CA GLU A 315 -12.08 -8.45 -14.31
C GLU A 315 -12.69 -8.66 -15.70
N GLY A 316 -11.97 -9.32 -16.60
CA GLY A 316 -12.49 -9.71 -17.91
C GLY A 316 -13.71 -10.62 -17.83
N ARG A 317 -13.75 -11.55 -16.86
CA ARG A 317 -14.89 -12.43 -16.62
C ARG A 317 -16.10 -11.70 -16.05
N LEU A 318 -15.89 -10.74 -15.14
CA LEU A 318 -16.96 -9.89 -14.59
C LEU A 318 -17.48 -8.90 -15.64
N ALA A 319 -16.59 -8.39 -16.50
CA ALA A 319 -16.91 -7.33 -17.44
C ALA A 319 -17.51 -7.79 -18.77
N SER A 320 -17.09 -8.97 -19.27
CA SER A 320 -17.47 -9.48 -20.59
C SER A 320 -18.41 -10.67 -20.50
N GLY A 321 -19.59 -10.54 -21.13
CA GLY A 321 -20.57 -11.64 -21.22
C GLY A 321 -20.03 -12.88 -21.96
N PHE A 322 -18.99 -12.74 -22.78
CA PHE A 322 -18.36 -13.85 -23.50
C PHE A 322 -17.57 -14.80 -22.58
N LEU A 323 -16.68 -14.27 -21.74
CA LEU A 323 -15.93 -15.11 -20.78
C LEU A 323 -16.86 -15.71 -19.72
N ALA A 324 -17.87 -14.96 -19.26
CA ALA A 324 -18.90 -15.46 -18.36
C ALA A 324 -19.70 -16.64 -18.99
N LYS A 325 -20.01 -16.57 -20.29
CA LYS A 325 -20.66 -17.68 -21.02
C LYS A 325 -19.78 -18.92 -21.16
N ARG A 326 -18.45 -18.75 -21.35
CA ARG A 326 -17.54 -19.88 -21.59
C ARG A 326 -17.09 -20.59 -20.30
N LEU A 327 -16.89 -19.86 -19.21
CA LEU A 327 -16.39 -20.40 -17.94
C LEU A 327 -17.49 -20.67 -16.89
N GLY A 328 -18.75 -20.37 -17.22
CA GLY A 328 -19.89 -20.47 -16.31
C GLY A 328 -19.97 -19.34 -15.26
N PRO A 329 -21.05 -19.29 -14.46
CA PRO A 329 -21.16 -18.32 -13.37
C PRO A 329 -20.11 -18.57 -12.29
N VAL A 330 -19.65 -17.51 -11.63
CA VAL A 330 -18.74 -17.61 -10.48
C VAL A 330 -19.50 -18.28 -9.33
N SER A 331 -18.83 -19.15 -8.57
CA SER A 331 -19.44 -19.76 -7.39
C SER A 331 -19.86 -18.68 -6.39
N SER A 332 -21.03 -18.83 -5.76
CA SER A 332 -21.55 -17.87 -4.78
C SER A 332 -20.59 -17.61 -3.62
N GLN A 333 -19.73 -18.59 -3.30
CA GLN A 333 -18.68 -18.46 -2.29
C GLN A 333 -17.54 -17.50 -2.67
N MET A 334 -17.23 -17.33 -3.97
CA MET A 334 -16.10 -16.54 -4.46
C MET A 334 -16.51 -15.15 -4.96
N GLU A 335 -17.80 -14.91 -5.19
CA GLU A 335 -18.31 -13.64 -5.71
C GLU A 335 -17.88 -12.41 -4.89
N PRO A 336 -17.93 -12.41 -3.54
CA PRO A 336 -17.46 -11.27 -2.75
C PRO A 336 -15.96 -11.03 -2.93
N ALA A 337 -15.19 -12.12 -3.00
CA ALA A 337 -13.74 -12.07 -3.18
C ALA A 337 -13.38 -11.44 -4.53
N PHE A 338 -14.05 -11.86 -5.61
CA PHE A 338 -13.77 -11.40 -6.97
C PHE A 338 -14.11 -9.92 -7.16
N LYS A 339 -15.24 -9.45 -6.60
CA LYS A 339 -15.60 -8.02 -6.62
C LYS A 339 -14.54 -7.15 -5.96
N VAL A 340 -13.93 -7.63 -4.87
CA VAL A 340 -12.91 -6.85 -4.17
C VAL A 340 -11.52 -6.99 -4.79
N VAL A 341 -11.22 -8.08 -5.51
CA VAL A 341 -9.96 -8.22 -6.27
C VAL A 341 -9.80 -7.12 -7.32
N ALA A 342 -10.90 -6.63 -7.90
CA ALA A 342 -10.87 -5.49 -8.82
C ALA A 342 -10.19 -4.26 -8.20
N SER A 343 -10.32 -4.05 -6.89
CA SER A 343 -9.62 -2.96 -6.18
C SER A 343 -8.09 -3.07 -6.21
N VAL A 344 -7.53 -4.25 -6.47
CA VAL A 344 -6.07 -4.50 -6.61
C VAL A 344 -5.57 -4.15 -8.02
N ALA A 345 -6.46 -4.08 -9.01
CA ALA A 345 -6.12 -3.76 -10.41
C ALA A 345 -5.30 -2.47 -10.60
N PRO A 346 -5.56 -1.35 -9.89
CA PRO A 346 -4.77 -0.13 -10.03
C PRO A 346 -3.32 -0.30 -9.56
N VAL A 347 -3.11 -1.10 -8.50
CA VAL A 347 -1.78 -1.44 -7.99
C VAL A 347 -1.06 -2.34 -8.99
N ALA A 348 -1.74 -3.37 -9.48
CA ALA A 348 -1.23 -4.26 -10.52
C ALA A 348 -0.79 -3.47 -11.76
N ALA A 349 -1.67 -2.60 -12.28
CA ALA A 349 -1.40 -1.80 -13.47
C ALA A 349 -0.27 -0.79 -13.26
N GLY A 350 -0.24 -0.10 -12.12
CA GLY A 350 0.83 0.85 -11.79
C GLY A 350 2.19 0.19 -11.76
N PHE A 351 2.33 -0.97 -11.11
CA PHE A 351 3.59 -1.71 -11.10
C PHE A 351 3.96 -2.27 -12.48
N THR A 352 2.99 -2.75 -13.27
CA THR A 352 3.26 -3.18 -14.66
C THR A 352 3.78 -2.01 -15.49
N GLY A 353 3.14 -0.84 -15.45
CA GLY A 353 3.60 0.36 -16.15
C GLY A 353 5.00 0.79 -15.70
N PHE A 354 5.26 0.78 -14.39
CA PHE A 354 6.57 1.10 -13.83
C PHE A 354 7.66 0.11 -14.26
N ALA A 355 7.40 -1.20 -14.18
CA ALA A 355 8.35 -2.25 -14.53
C ALA A 355 8.68 -2.27 -16.03
N VAL A 356 7.66 -2.13 -16.90
CA VAL A 356 7.84 -2.01 -18.34
C VAL A 356 8.58 -0.70 -18.67
N GLY A 357 8.29 0.39 -17.97
CA GLY A 357 9.02 1.64 -18.11
C GLY A 357 10.50 1.52 -17.79
N ILE A 358 10.85 0.87 -16.67
CA ILE A 358 12.25 0.56 -16.32
C ILE A 358 12.90 -0.32 -17.39
N TYR A 359 12.20 -1.35 -17.85
CA TYR A 359 12.70 -2.25 -18.90
C TYR A 359 13.07 -1.47 -20.17
N LEU A 360 12.21 -0.56 -20.64
CA LEU A 360 12.49 0.27 -21.82
C LEU A 360 13.69 1.21 -21.61
N LEU A 361 13.81 1.81 -20.42
CA LEU A 361 14.99 2.63 -20.08
C LEU A 361 16.28 1.80 -20.10
N LEU A 362 16.27 0.60 -19.53
CA LEU A 362 17.43 -0.30 -19.55
C LEU A 362 17.74 -0.79 -20.97
N ALA A 363 16.72 -1.16 -21.74
CA ALA A 363 16.85 -1.59 -23.13
C ALA A 363 17.43 -0.47 -24.02
N ALA A 364 17.06 0.79 -23.77
CA ALA A 364 17.60 1.94 -24.50
C ALA A 364 19.09 2.23 -24.21
N VAL A 365 19.58 1.81 -23.04
CA VAL A 365 20.97 2.00 -22.59
C VAL A 365 21.87 0.83 -22.99
N VAL A 366 21.33 -0.39 -23.00
CA VAL A 366 22.07 -1.60 -23.40
C VAL A 366 22.31 -1.57 -24.91
N PRO A 367 23.56 -1.70 -25.39
CA PRO A 367 23.85 -1.74 -26.81
C PRO A 367 23.08 -2.88 -27.49
N ALA A 368 22.30 -2.57 -28.51
CA ALA A 368 21.64 -3.59 -29.32
C ALA A 368 22.72 -4.51 -29.91
N SER A 369 22.64 -5.81 -29.62
CA SER A 369 23.61 -6.82 -30.05
C SER A 369 23.58 -7.13 -31.56
N ARG A 370 23.11 -6.18 -32.38
CA ARG A 370 22.92 -6.38 -33.80
C ARG A 370 24.26 -6.27 -34.51
N LYS A 371 24.86 -7.42 -34.80
CA LYS A 371 25.85 -7.58 -35.86
C LYS A 371 25.09 -7.65 -37.18
N GLU A 372 24.64 -6.53 -37.71
CA GLU A 372 24.28 -6.46 -39.12
C GLU A 372 25.05 -5.29 -39.73
N ASN A 373 25.72 -5.56 -40.86
CA ASN A 373 26.44 -4.59 -41.66
C ASN A 373 25.44 -3.54 -42.16
N ILE A 374 25.18 -2.51 -41.35
CA ILE A 374 24.39 -1.36 -41.78
C ILE A 374 25.31 -0.56 -42.69
N ASP A 375 24.85 -0.32 -43.92
CA ASP A 375 25.55 0.53 -44.88
C ASP A 375 25.65 1.94 -44.27
N PRO A 376 26.86 2.48 -44.02
CA PRO A 376 27.03 3.77 -43.35
C PRO A 376 26.38 4.96 -44.09
N ASP A 377 26.02 4.78 -45.36
CA ASP A 377 25.35 5.80 -46.19
C ASP A 377 23.81 5.76 -46.12
N ASP A 378 23.20 4.77 -45.45
CA ASP A 378 21.73 4.72 -45.27
C ASP A 378 21.27 5.55 -44.06
N LEU A 379 21.07 6.84 -44.34
CA LEU A 379 20.64 7.87 -43.39
C LEU A 379 19.30 7.52 -42.68
N LEU A 380 18.41 6.76 -43.35
CA LEU A 380 17.16 6.30 -42.73
C LEU A 380 17.44 5.27 -41.64
N SER A 381 18.29 4.28 -41.93
CA SER A 381 18.66 3.23 -40.96
C SER A 381 19.32 3.80 -39.71
N ILE A 382 20.16 4.83 -39.83
CA ILE A 382 20.79 5.53 -38.70
C ILE A 382 19.74 6.29 -37.85
N ILE A 383 18.82 7.02 -38.50
CA ILE A 383 17.74 7.75 -37.81
C ILE A 383 16.83 6.79 -37.05
N PHE A 384 16.45 5.65 -37.65
CA PHE A 384 15.62 4.65 -36.97
C PHE A 384 16.37 3.99 -35.81
N LEU A 385 17.66 3.67 -35.98
CA LEU A 385 18.45 3.00 -34.95
C LEU A 385 18.73 3.91 -33.74
N GLU A 386 19.24 5.13 -33.95
CA GLU A 386 19.53 6.07 -32.85
C GLU A 386 18.25 6.71 -32.30
N GLY A 387 17.36 7.19 -33.19
CA GLY A 387 16.07 7.77 -32.83
C GLY A 387 15.17 6.80 -32.06
N GLY A 388 15.23 5.52 -32.41
CA GLY A 388 14.52 4.45 -31.71
C GLY A 388 14.91 4.32 -30.24
N ALA A 389 16.19 4.45 -29.90
CA ALA A 389 16.63 4.40 -28.50
C ALA A 389 16.17 5.62 -27.69
N TYR A 390 16.25 6.83 -28.26
CA TYR A 390 15.72 8.03 -27.59
C TYR A 390 14.21 7.95 -27.40
N LEU A 391 13.49 7.43 -28.39
CA LEU A 391 12.04 7.26 -28.33
C LEU A 391 11.65 6.18 -27.32
N SER A 392 12.32 5.03 -27.31
CA SER A 392 12.11 3.98 -26.29
C SER A 392 12.39 4.49 -24.88
N ALA A 393 13.47 5.26 -24.69
CA ALA A 393 13.77 5.91 -23.42
C ALA A 393 12.69 6.93 -23.00
N ALA A 394 12.21 7.76 -23.92
CA ALA A 394 11.15 8.73 -23.66
C ALA A 394 9.82 8.05 -23.29
N LEU A 395 9.44 6.99 -24.01
CA LEU A 395 8.24 6.18 -23.72
C LEU A 395 8.39 5.47 -22.37
N GLY A 396 9.58 4.95 -22.06
CA GLY A 396 9.88 4.33 -20.76
C GLY A 396 9.73 5.31 -19.59
N LEU A 397 10.28 6.52 -19.72
CA LEU A 397 10.13 7.57 -18.71
C LEU A 397 8.67 8.00 -18.56
N LEU A 398 7.94 8.13 -19.68
CA LEU A 398 6.52 8.45 -19.67
C LEU A 398 5.70 7.37 -18.95
N LEU A 399 5.97 6.08 -19.16
CA LEU A 399 5.31 4.98 -18.44
C LEU A 399 5.55 5.05 -16.92
N ILE A 400 6.78 5.39 -16.49
CA ILE A 400 7.10 5.54 -15.06
C ILE A 400 6.30 6.70 -14.44
N VAL A 401 6.15 7.81 -15.16
CA VAL A 401 5.34 8.94 -14.73
C VAL A 401 3.85 8.57 -14.70
N LEU A 402 3.35 7.87 -15.73
CA LEU A 402 1.96 7.43 -15.83
C LEU A 402 1.61 6.36 -14.78
N ALA A 403 2.57 5.55 -14.31
CA ALA A 403 2.37 4.56 -13.25
C ALA A 403 1.76 5.16 -11.98
N GLN A 404 2.12 6.40 -11.63
CA GLN A 404 1.50 7.13 -10.53
C GLN A 404 0.00 7.36 -10.75
N GLY A 405 -0.38 7.69 -11.98
CA GLY A 405 -1.77 7.86 -12.35
C GLY A 405 -2.57 6.57 -12.34
N LEU A 406 -1.93 5.46 -12.71
CA LEU A 406 -2.51 4.13 -12.57
C LEU A 406 -2.77 3.79 -11.10
N PHE A 407 -1.82 4.03 -10.20
CA PHE A 407 -2.03 3.82 -8.75
C PHE A 407 -3.22 4.62 -8.19
N ARG A 408 -3.61 5.71 -8.85
CA ARG A 408 -4.71 6.61 -8.45
C ARG A 408 -6.01 6.40 -9.22
N ARG A 409 -6.12 5.34 -10.03
CA ARG A 409 -7.31 5.04 -10.85
C ARG A 409 -7.65 6.12 -11.89
N MET A 410 -6.67 6.90 -12.35
CA MET A 410 -6.90 7.97 -13.32
C MET A 410 -7.17 7.40 -14.72
N SER A 411 -8.31 7.74 -15.31
CA SER A 411 -8.73 7.26 -16.63
C SER A 411 -7.78 7.73 -17.73
N GLY A 412 -7.40 9.01 -17.70
CA GLY A 412 -6.43 9.57 -18.66
C GLY A 412 -5.07 8.87 -18.60
N ALA A 413 -4.60 8.50 -17.40
CA ALA A 413 -3.33 7.80 -17.23
C ALA A 413 -3.38 6.40 -17.84
N PHE A 414 -4.51 5.71 -17.67
CA PHE A 414 -4.73 4.38 -18.23
C PHE A 414 -4.74 4.37 -19.75
N TRP A 415 -5.50 5.26 -20.38
CA TRP A 415 -5.55 5.35 -21.84
C TRP A 415 -4.21 5.79 -22.45
N LEU A 416 -3.51 6.74 -21.82
CA LEU A 416 -2.15 7.10 -22.24
C LEU A 416 -1.18 5.94 -22.07
N THR A 417 -1.27 5.16 -20.99
CA THR A 417 -0.42 3.97 -20.80
C THR A 417 -0.66 2.98 -21.93
N LEU A 418 -1.91 2.69 -22.28
CA LEU A 418 -2.22 1.81 -23.42
C LEU A 418 -1.68 2.37 -24.74
N ALA A 419 -1.84 3.68 -24.99
CA ALA A 419 -1.30 4.33 -26.19
C ALA A 419 0.23 4.29 -26.25
N VAL A 420 0.91 4.44 -25.12
CA VAL A 420 2.37 4.36 -25.03
C VAL A 420 2.86 2.94 -25.23
N LEU A 421 2.18 1.93 -24.67
CA LEU A 421 2.52 0.52 -24.90
C LEU A 421 2.33 0.12 -26.37
N THR A 422 1.25 0.55 -27.01
CA THR A 422 1.03 0.27 -28.44
C THR A 422 2.01 1.03 -29.33
N ALA A 423 2.27 2.31 -29.05
CA ALA A 423 3.28 3.10 -29.75
C ALA A 423 4.67 2.48 -29.59
N GLY A 424 5.04 2.06 -28.37
CA GLY A 424 6.30 1.37 -28.10
C GLY A 424 6.42 0.06 -28.87
N ALA A 425 5.34 -0.74 -28.98
CA ALA A 425 5.34 -1.98 -29.76
C ALA A 425 5.54 -1.72 -31.26
N ILE A 426 4.93 -0.65 -31.79
CA ILE A 426 5.13 -0.21 -33.18
C ILE A 426 6.58 0.23 -33.39
N VAL A 427 7.10 1.09 -32.51
CA VAL A 427 8.49 1.59 -32.56
C VAL A 427 9.46 0.42 -32.52
N SER A 428 9.34 -0.47 -31.53
CA SER A 428 10.14 -1.69 -31.38
C SER A 428 10.18 -2.51 -32.67
N THR A 429 9.03 -2.68 -33.33
CA THR A 429 8.93 -3.43 -34.60
C THR A 429 9.60 -2.69 -35.75
N LEU A 430 9.37 -1.37 -35.88
CA LEU A 430 9.95 -0.54 -36.94
C LEU A 430 11.46 -0.38 -36.81
N THR A 431 11.97 -0.30 -35.59
CA THR A 431 13.41 -0.23 -35.30
C THR A 431 14.10 -1.60 -35.42
N GLY A 432 13.34 -2.67 -35.68
CA GLY A 432 13.83 -4.04 -35.72
C GLY A 432 14.42 -4.51 -34.39
N ALA A 433 13.84 -4.07 -33.27
CA ALA A 433 14.19 -4.54 -31.94
C ALA A 433 13.82 -6.03 -31.76
N ASP A 434 14.32 -6.65 -30.69
CA ASP A 434 14.08 -8.07 -30.40
C ASP A 434 12.55 -8.32 -30.32
N TRP A 435 12.06 -9.38 -30.98
CA TRP A 435 10.64 -9.75 -30.97
C TRP A 435 10.10 -9.93 -29.54
N LYS A 436 10.99 -10.26 -28.59
CA LYS A 436 10.68 -10.35 -27.16
C LYS A 436 10.22 -9.02 -26.55
N GLU A 437 10.82 -7.90 -26.97
CA GLU A 437 10.43 -6.54 -26.52
C GLU A 437 9.02 -6.20 -27.03
N THR A 438 8.77 -6.39 -28.33
CA THR A 438 7.44 -6.20 -28.92
C THR A 438 6.40 -7.09 -28.24
N LEU A 439 6.72 -8.36 -27.99
CA LEU A 439 5.82 -9.29 -27.30
C LEU A 439 5.51 -8.82 -25.89
N LEU A 440 6.50 -8.35 -25.12
CA LEU A 440 6.31 -7.83 -23.77
C LEU A 440 5.32 -6.65 -23.75
N LEU A 441 5.47 -5.71 -24.69
CA LEU A 441 4.61 -4.52 -24.78
C LEU A 441 3.17 -4.89 -25.17
N VAL A 442 3.00 -5.78 -26.15
CA VAL A 442 1.69 -6.26 -26.60
C VAL A 442 0.99 -7.05 -25.49
N VAL A 443 1.68 -7.97 -24.83
CA VAL A 443 1.13 -8.75 -23.71
C VAL A 443 0.74 -7.83 -22.56
N SER A 444 1.57 -6.84 -22.23
CA SER A 444 1.26 -5.85 -21.19
C SER A 444 -0.01 -5.08 -21.53
N ALA A 445 -0.16 -4.58 -22.76
CA ALA A 445 -1.36 -3.90 -23.21
C ALA A 445 -2.61 -4.81 -23.15
N ALA A 446 -2.49 -6.06 -23.60
CA ALA A 446 -3.57 -7.05 -23.57
C ALA A 446 -4.02 -7.38 -22.14
N VAL A 447 -3.08 -7.51 -21.20
CA VAL A 447 -3.37 -7.79 -19.79
C VAL A 447 -3.98 -6.57 -19.10
N LEU A 448 -3.60 -5.34 -19.46
CA LEU A 448 -4.20 -4.14 -18.85
C LEU A 448 -5.60 -3.83 -19.39
N TRP A 449 -5.92 -4.19 -20.64
CA TRP A 449 -7.17 -3.84 -21.30
C TRP A 449 -8.47 -4.21 -20.53
N PRO A 450 -8.62 -5.41 -19.92
CA PRO A 450 -9.78 -5.74 -19.11
C PRO A 450 -9.97 -4.81 -17.91
N LEU A 451 -8.87 -4.28 -17.35
CA LEU A 451 -8.86 -3.44 -16.16
C LEU A 451 -9.43 -2.03 -16.39
N ARG A 452 -9.76 -1.65 -17.64
CA ARG A 452 -10.20 -0.29 -18.01
C ARG A 452 -11.38 0.26 -17.20
N ARG A 453 -12.25 -0.62 -16.68
CA ARG A 453 -13.43 -0.21 -15.90
C ARG A 453 -13.06 0.31 -14.50
N GLU A 454 -11.94 -0.14 -13.95
CA GLU A 454 -11.42 0.33 -12.67
C GLU A 454 -10.80 1.74 -12.76
N PHE A 455 -10.56 2.25 -13.97
CA PHE A 455 -9.99 3.57 -14.24
C PHE A 455 -11.08 4.55 -14.72
N PHE A 456 -12.02 4.85 -13.83
CA PHE A 456 -13.17 5.72 -14.13
C PHE A 456 -12.93 7.20 -13.78
N ARG A 457 -11.82 7.56 -13.11
CA ARG A 457 -11.62 8.93 -12.63
C ARG A 457 -11.12 9.87 -13.73
N ALA A 458 -11.93 10.87 -14.06
CA ALA A 458 -11.58 11.95 -15.00
C ALA A 458 -10.92 13.14 -14.26
N THR A 459 -9.74 12.91 -13.68
CA THR A 459 -8.93 13.97 -13.05
C THR A 459 -7.74 14.37 -13.93
N LYS A 460 -7.25 15.61 -13.76
CA LYS A 460 -6.06 16.06 -14.50
C LYS A 460 -4.84 15.28 -13.99
N LEU A 461 -4.06 14.71 -14.91
CA LEU A 461 -2.86 13.90 -14.62
C LEU A 461 -1.88 14.55 -13.63
N THR A 462 -1.85 15.87 -13.61
CA THR A 462 -0.87 16.65 -12.85
C THR A 462 -1.29 16.92 -11.40
N GLN A 463 -2.54 16.67 -11.03
CA GLN A 463 -3.02 16.91 -9.67
C GLN A 463 -2.46 15.86 -8.70
N GLY A 464 -1.74 16.35 -7.68
CA GLY A 464 -1.17 15.54 -6.59
C GLY A 464 0.16 14.86 -6.89
N MET A 465 0.83 15.13 -8.02
CA MET A 465 2.17 14.56 -8.30
C MET A 465 3.25 15.06 -7.31
N PHE A 466 2.94 16.12 -6.57
CA PHE A 466 3.82 16.86 -5.66
C PHE A 466 3.99 16.21 -4.26
N THR A 467 4.19 14.89 -4.17
CA THR A 467 4.57 14.28 -2.89
C THR A 467 6.09 14.18 -2.80
N TRP A 468 6.70 14.62 -1.69
CA TRP A 468 8.15 14.50 -1.47
C TRP A 468 8.70 13.08 -1.73
N ARG A 469 7.90 12.05 -1.41
CA ARG A 469 8.22 10.64 -1.66
C ARG A 469 8.43 10.34 -3.15
N TRP A 470 7.66 10.96 -4.05
CA TRP A 470 7.76 10.75 -5.50
C TRP A 470 8.96 11.47 -6.10
N ILE A 471 9.25 12.68 -5.64
CA ILE A 471 10.47 13.40 -6.03
C ILE A 471 11.71 12.60 -5.63
N ALA A 472 11.71 12.04 -4.41
CA ALA A 472 12.79 11.17 -3.95
C ALA A 472 12.91 9.88 -4.77
N LEU A 473 11.81 9.25 -5.16
CA LEU A 473 11.82 8.05 -6.03
C LEU A 473 12.36 8.36 -7.43
N LEU A 474 11.94 9.46 -8.05
CA LEU A 474 12.47 9.90 -9.35
C LEU A 474 13.96 10.24 -9.25
N ALA A 475 14.38 10.94 -8.19
CA ALA A 475 15.80 11.23 -7.95
C ALA A 475 16.61 9.95 -7.74
N ALA A 476 16.10 8.99 -6.95
CA ALA A 476 16.77 7.71 -6.73
C ALA A 476 16.87 6.88 -8.02
N LEU A 477 15.83 6.89 -8.86
CA LEU A 477 15.85 6.25 -10.17
C LEU A 477 16.93 6.88 -11.06
N LEU A 478 17.02 8.21 -11.10
CA LEU A 478 18.06 8.91 -11.86
C LEU A 478 19.46 8.61 -11.35
N VAL A 479 19.66 8.56 -10.03
CA VAL A 479 20.93 8.14 -9.42
C VAL A 479 21.26 6.69 -9.77
N SER A 480 20.27 5.80 -9.77
CA SER A 480 20.45 4.38 -10.12
C SER A 480 20.79 4.20 -11.59
N ILE A 481 20.12 4.93 -12.49
CA ILE A 481 20.44 4.96 -13.92
C ILE A 481 21.83 5.56 -14.13
N GLY A 482 22.17 6.65 -13.46
CA GLY A 482 23.51 7.24 -13.49
C GLY A 482 24.59 6.27 -13.01
N GLY A 483 24.34 5.56 -11.91
CA GLY A 483 25.21 4.52 -11.39
C GLY A 483 25.36 3.33 -12.34
N PHE A 484 24.27 2.87 -12.96
CA PHE A 484 24.28 1.82 -13.97
C PHE A 484 25.06 2.23 -15.23
N ILE A 485 24.90 3.49 -15.66
CA ILE A 485 25.69 4.07 -16.74
C ILE A 485 27.17 4.04 -16.33
N LEU A 486 27.55 4.54 -15.15
CA LEU A 486 28.94 4.52 -14.68
C LEU A 486 29.52 3.09 -14.61
N LEU A 487 28.72 2.10 -14.20
CA LEU A 487 29.07 0.67 -14.21
C LEU A 487 29.32 0.14 -15.62
N LEU A 488 28.48 0.49 -16.59
CA LEU A 488 28.71 0.17 -18.01
C LEU A 488 30.00 0.80 -18.55
N HIS A 489 30.40 1.96 -18.03
CA HIS A 489 31.55 2.73 -18.53
C HIS A 489 32.92 2.20 -18.09
N GLN A 490 33.04 1.49 -16.97
CA GLN A 490 34.33 0.94 -16.56
C GLN A 490 34.82 -0.23 -17.43
N ALA A 491 33.95 -0.78 -18.29
CA ALA A 491 34.29 -1.91 -19.14
C ALA A 491 34.90 -1.55 -20.51
N VAL A 492 34.98 -0.26 -20.91
CA VAL A 492 35.50 0.13 -22.25
C VAL A 492 36.36 1.40 -22.22
N PRO A 493 37.58 1.41 -22.81
CA PRO A 493 38.46 2.59 -22.84
C PRO A 493 37.88 3.76 -23.66
N TYR A 494 38.17 4.99 -23.21
CA TYR A 494 37.77 6.24 -23.84
C TYR A 494 38.33 6.38 -25.27
N SER A 495 37.48 6.66 -26.26
CA SER A 495 37.90 7.34 -27.50
C SER A 495 37.52 8.81 -27.39
N HIS A 496 38.44 9.73 -27.71
CA HIS A 496 38.25 11.17 -27.62
C HIS A 496 37.38 11.76 -28.75
N GLU A 497 36.30 11.08 -29.14
CA GLU A 497 35.39 11.62 -30.16
C GLU A 497 34.40 12.61 -29.55
N LEU A 498 34.26 13.76 -30.19
CA LEU A 498 33.35 14.84 -29.80
C LEU A 498 31.89 14.38 -29.87
N LEU A 499 31.08 14.80 -28.89
CA LEU A 499 29.63 14.55 -28.76
C LEU A 499 28.78 14.82 -30.03
N GLY A 500 29.33 15.51 -31.03
CA GLY A 500 28.66 15.91 -32.26
C GLY A 500 28.96 15.08 -33.51
N GLN A 501 29.80 14.03 -33.45
CA GLN A 501 30.04 13.16 -34.60
C GLN A 501 29.14 11.91 -34.55
N PHE A 502 28.24 11.80 -35.53
CA PHE A 502 27.45 10.61 -35.81
C PHE A 502 28.33 9.56 -36.52
N SER A 503 29.37 9.08 -35.83
CA SER A 503 30.27 8.05 -36.33
C SER A 503 29.64 6.67 -36.11
N GLY A 504 29.44 5.91 -37.19
CA GLY A 504 28.83 4.57 -37.17
C GLY A 504 29.61 3.52 -36.36
N ASP A 505 30.88 3.78 -36.02
CA ASP A 505 31.77 2.83 -35.33
C ASP A 505 31.97 3.11 -33.84
N ALA A 506 31.54 4.28 -33.34
CA ALA A 506 31.74 4.63 -31.94
C ALA A 506 30.59 4.09 -31.07
N ARG A 507 30.82 2.96 -30.41
CA ARG A 507 29.87 2.32 -29.48
C ARG A 507 29.69 3.11 -28.16
N LEU A 508 30.64 3.98 -27.82
CA LEU A 508 30.69 4.77 -26.57
C LEU A 508 29.78 6.03 -26.56
N PRO A 509 29.68 6.82 -27.65
CA PRO A 509 28.87 8.04 -27.68
C PRO A 509 27.36 7.80 -27.52
N ARG A 510 26.81 6.65 -27.95
CA ARG A 510 25.34 6.44 -27.93
C ARG A 510 24.79 6.30 -26.51
N THR A 511 25.42 5.48 -25.66
CA THR A 511 24.96 5.24 -24.28
C THR A 511 25.00 6.53 -23.45
N LEU A 512 26.04 7.36 -23.62
CA LEU A 512 26.15 8.67 -22.97
C LEU A 512 25.10 9.66 -23.47
N ARG A 513 24.88 9.74 -24.79
CA ARG A 513 23.87 10.64 -25.38
C ARG A 513 22.46 10.26 -24.93
N THR A 514 22.10 8.97 -24.94
CA THR A 514 20.81 8.49 -24.43
C THR A 514 20.67 8.76 -22.93
N GLY A 515 21.72 8.51 -22.15
CA GLY A 515 21.76 8.81 -20.71
C GLY A 515 21.55 10.29 -20.38
N LEU A 516 22.26 11.17 -21.08
CA LEU A 516 22.12 12.62 -20.93
C LEU A 516 20.73 13.11 -21.35
N PHE A 517 20.18 12.58 -22.44
CA PHE A 517 18.81 12.87 -22.87
C PHE A 517 17.79 12.47 -21.81
N MET A 518 17.90 11.26 -21.24
CA MET A 518 17.04 10.81 -20.14
C MET A 518 17.12 11.71 -18.91
N ALA A 519 18.34 12.11 -18.52
CA ALA A 519 18.55 13.01 -17.40
C ALA A 519 17.94 14.40 -17.65
N ALA A 520 18.18 14.98 -18.83
CA ALA A 520 17.64 16.27 -19.22
C ALA A 520 16.10 16.24 -19.28
N LEU A 521 15.51 15.21 -19.90
CA LEU A 521 14.06 15.06 -19.99
C LEU A 521 13.43 14.88 -18.60
N SER A 522 14.08 14.13 -17.71
CA SER A 522 13.59 13.93 -16.34
C SER A 522 13.66 15.22 -15.52
N VAL A 523 14.72 16.02 -15.66
CA VAL A 523 14.83 17.34 -15.04
C VAL A 523 13.76 18.28 -15.59
N LEU A 524 13.52 18.29 -16.90
CA LEU A 524 12.46 19.11 -17.52
C LEU A 524 11.07 18.72 -17.01
N ILE A 525 10.78 17.42 -16.91
CA ILE A 525 9.53 16.93 -16.33
C ILE A 525 9.43 17.35 -14.86
N LEU A 526 10.49 17.21 -14.07
CA LEU A 526 10.50 17.62 -12.68
C LEU A 526 10.24 19.13 -12.53
N VAL A 527 10.93 19.96 -13.31
CA VAL A 527 10.76 21.43 -13.30
C VAL A 527 9.35 21.80 -13.74
N TYR A 528 8.83 21.22 -14.82
CA TYR A 528 7.47 21.46 -15.28
C TYR A 528 6.43 21.09 -14.21
N LEU A 529 6.61 19.95 -13.52
CA LEU A 529 5.74 19.55 -12.42
C LEU A 529 5.87 20.45 -11.20
N LEU A 530 7.07 20.97 -10.91
CA LEU A 530 7.32 21.89 -9.80
C LEU A 530 6.70 23.28 -10.00
N LEU A 531 6.59 23.73 -11.26
CA LEU A 531 6.07 25.05 -11.62
C LEU A 531 4.54 25.13 -11.71
N GLN A 532 3.81 24.02 -11.53
CA GLN A 532 2.35 24.05 -11.63
C GLN A 532 1.66 24.64 -10.39
N PRO A 533 0.73 25.59 -10.55
CA PRO A 533 0.04 26.21 -9.43
C PRO A 533 -0.91 25.21 -8.74
N ALA A 534 -0.70 25.00 -7.44
CA ALA A 534 -1.63 24.27 -6.58
C ALA A 534 -2.92 25.08 -6.42
N ARG A 535 -4.00 24.68 -7.10
CA ARG A 535 -5.33 25.28 -6.91
C ARG A 535 -6.08 24.51 -5.83
N THR A 536 -6.20 25.10 -4.65
CA THR A 536 -7.14 24.65 -3.62
C THR A 536 -8.54 25.15 -3.96
N ARG A 537 -9.54 24.27 -3.85
CA ARG A 537 -10.95 24.64 -3.98
C ARG A 537 -11.58 24.48 -2.59
N GLY A 538 -11.44 25.50 -1.75
CA GLY A 538 -12.24 25.67 -0.55
C GLY A 538 -13.16 26.85 -0.79
N VAL A 539 -14.47 26.64 -0.79
CA VAL A 539 -15.42 27.75 -0.74
C VAL A 539 -15.46 28.17 0.72
N VAL A 540 -15.02 29.40 1.02
CA VAL A 540 -15.26 30.01 2.32
C VAL A 540 -16.76 29.99 2.56
N VAL A 541 -17.18 29.61 3.77
CA VAL A 541 -18.61 29.54 4.15
C VAL A 541 -19.25 30.89 3.88
N ASP A 542 -20.02 30.97 2.81
CA ASP A 542 -20.84 32.12 2.44
C ASP A 542 -22.29 31.83 2.88
N GLU A 543 -23.07 32.88 3.11
CA GLU A 543 -24.47 32.78 3.57
C GLU A 543 -25.32 31.98 2.56
N VAL A 544 -24.97 32.07 1.27
CA VAL A 544 -25.56 31.28 0.19
C VAL A 544 -25.23 29.79 0.31
N ALA A 545 -23.99 29.45 0.66
CA ALA A 545 -23.55 28.06 0.82
C ALA A 545 -24.24 27.40 2.02
N MET A 546 -24.46 28.14 3.11
CA MET A 546 -25.18 27.63 4.29
C MET A 546 -26.65 27.32 3.99
N LYS A 547 -27.36 28.23 3.32
CA LYS A 547 -28.74 27.97 2.87
C LYS A 547 -28.85 26.74 1.96
N HIS A 548 -27.83 26.52 1.14
CA HIS A 548 -27.78 25.36 0.26
C HIS A 548 -27.55 24.06 1.04
N ALA A 549 -26.65 24.08 2.03
CA ALA A 549 -26.43 22.95 2.92
C ALA A 549 -27.69 22.59 3.73
N GLU A 550 -28.41 23.58 4.26
CA GLU A 550 -29.70 23.36 4.96
C GLU A 550 -30.70 22.58 4.10
N ARG A 551 -30.82 22.97 2.82
CA ARG A 551 -31.70 22.27 1.87
C ARG A 551 -31.28 20.81 1.67
N ILE A 552 -29.99 20.54 1.52
CA ILE A 552 -29.46 19.18 1.36
C ILE A 552 -29.69 18.36 2.63
N ILE A 553 -29.44 18.92 3.81
CA ILE A 553 -29.66 18.26 5.11
C ILE A 553 -31.12 17.85 5.24
N ALA A 554 -32.05 18.77 4.95
CA ALA A 554 -33.48 18.51 5.03
C ALA A 554 -33.94 17.35 4.12
N LEU A 555 -33.35 17.22 2.93
CA LEU A 555 -33.66 16.16 1.95
C LEU A 555 -32.93 14.84 2.24
N SER A 556 -31.80 14.87 2.95
CA SER A 556 -30.98 13.67 3.20
C SER A 556 -31.51 12.78 4.32
N GLY A 557 -32.20 13.37 5.31
CA GLY A 557 -32.65 12.66 6.52
C GLY A 557 -31.52 12.24 7.46
N GLN A 558 -30.33 12.85 7.38
CA GLN A 558 -29.15 12.53 8.20
C GLN A 558 -28.93 13.61 9.28
N PRO A 559 -29.19 13.33 10.57
CA PRO A 559 -29.10 14.34 11.62
C PRO A 559 -27.68 14.85 11.86
N GLU A 560 -26.66 14.06 11.53
CA GLU A 560 -25.26 14.45 11.63
C GLU A 560 -24.97 15.71 10.78
N GLY A 561 -25.65 15.85 9.64
CA GLY A 561 -25.55 17.02 8.76
C GLY A 561 -25.92 18.33 9.44
N CYS A 562 -26.77 18.31 10.48
CA CYS A 562 -27.15 19.50 11.24
C CYS A 562 -25.96 20.17 11.94
N LEU A 563 -24.87 19.44 12.20
CA LEU A 563 -23.63 20.02 12.73
C LEU A 563 -22.89 20.89 11.70
N ALA A 564 -23.23 20.84 10.42
CA ALA A 564 -22.70 21.81 9.45
C ALA A 564 -23.16 23.24 9.77
N LEU A 565 -24.32 23.40 10.43
CA LEU A 565 -24.94 24.70 10.72
C LEU A 565 -24.25 25.49 11.84
N THR A 566 -23.27 24.89 12.54
CA THR A 566 -22.49 25.60 13.57
C THR A 566 -21.55 26.66 12.99
N GLY A 567 -21.28 26.65 11.68
CA GLY A 567 -20.45 27.65 11.00
C GLY A 567 -18.94 27.53 11.26
N ASP A 568 -18.50 26.61 12.12
CA ASP A 568 -17.09 26.35 12.45
C ASP A 568 -16.38 25.40 11.45
N LYS A 569 -17.11 24.89 10.46
CA LYS A 569 -16.63 23.94 9.45
C LYS A 569 -16.77 24.53 8.05
N THR A 570 -15.81 24.22 7.18
CA THR A 570 -15.87 24.51 5.75
C THR A 570 -16.70 23.45 5.03
N LEU A 571 -17.39 23.85 3.96
CA LEU A 571 -18.24 22.96 3.16
C LEU A 571 -17.61 22.68 1.79
N PHE A 572 -17.53 21.42 1.42
CA PHE A 572 -17.06 20.94 0.12
C PHE A 572 -18.21 20.28 -0.63
N PHE A 573 -18.70 20.93 -1.69
CA PHE A 573 -19.89 20.50 -2.43
C PHE A 573 -19.55 19.59 -3.63
N SER A 574 -20.51 18.75 -4.02
CA SER A 574 -20.48 18.01 -5.29
C SER A 574 -20.58 18.97 -6.48
N LYS A 575 -20.20 18.51 -7.67
CA LYS A 575 -20.30 19.31 -8.91
C LYS A 575 -21.72 19.73 -9.22
N GLU A 576 -22.69 18.88 -8.92
CA GLU A 576 -24.13 19.13 -9.09
C GLU A 576 -24.74 19.91 -7.92
N MET A 577 -23.94 20.22 -6.88
CA MET A 577 -24.36 20.91 -5.65
C MET A 577 -25.49 20.17 -4.92
N ASP A 578 -25.62 18.86 -5.03
CA ASP A 578 -26.68 18.07 -4.39
C ASP A 578 -26.20 17.32 -3.13
N ALA A 579 -24.88 17.31 -2.88
CA ALA A 579 -24.23 16.69 -1.74
C ALA A 579 -23.07 17.55 -1.22
N PHE A 580 -22.70 17.39 0.05
CA PHE A 580 -21.54 18.08 0.63
C PHE A 580 -20.80 17.26 1.69
N ILE A 581 -19.52 17.62 1.90
CA ILE A 581 -18.68 17.18 3.01
C ILE A 581 -18.35 18.41 3.86
N MET A 582 -18.61 18.32 5.16
CA MET A 582 -18.18 19.32 6.14
C MET A 582 -16.83 18.93 6.73
N TYR A 583 -15.89 19.87 6.77
CA TYR A 583 -14.53 19.60 7.21
C TYR A 583 -13.87 20.81 7.85
N ALA A 584 -12.79 20.56 8.61
CA ALA A 584 -11.90 21.59 9.13
C ALA A 584 -10.45 21.27 8.74
N VAL A 585 -9.61 22.31 8.67
CA VAL A 585 -8.19 22.17 8.37
C VAL A 585 -7.39 22.40 9.65
N GLN A 586 -6.69 21.38 10.12
CA GLN A 586 -5.81 21.47 11.29
C GLN A 586 -4.40 20.99 10.94
N GLY A 587 -3.43 21.91 11.00
CA GLY A 587 -2.04 21.63 10.64
C GLY A 587 -1.90 21.22 9.16
N ARG A 588 -1.51 19.96 8.91
CA ARG A 588 -1.39 19.38 7.55
C ARG A 588 -2.48 18.36 7.25
N SER A 589 -3.64 18.46 7.89
CA SER A 589 -4.73 17.50 7.75
C SER A 589 -6.05 18.22 7.46
N TRP A 590 -6.79 17.69 6.49
CA TRP A 590 -8.19 18.03 6.25
C TRP A 590 -9.03 16.97 6.94
N ILE A 591 -9.80 17.37 7.94
CA ILE A 591 -10.58 16.47 8.79
C ILE A 591 -12.06 16.66 8.45
N ALA A 592 -12.61 15.72 7.69
CA ALA A 592 -14.04 15.63 7.43
C ALA A 592 -14.77 15.04 8.64
N TYR A 593 -15.95 15.57 8.93
CA TYR A 593 -16.82 15.08 9.99
C TYR A 593 -17.97 14.25 9.38
N GLY A 594 -18.09 13.00 9.82
CA GLY A 594 -19.13 12.07 9.40
C GLY A 594 -18.99 11.56 7.95
N ASP A 595 -20.06 10.92 7.49
CA ASP A 595 -20.23 10.56 6.08
C ASP A 595 -20.64 11.80 5.25
N PRO A 596 -20.41 11.79 3.91
CA PRO A 596 -20.91 12.84 3.03
C PRO A 596 -22.44 12.90 3.06
N ILE A 597 -22.99 14.11 3.14
CA ILE A 597 -24.42 14.37 3.26
C ILE A 597 -25.00 14.60 1.87
N GLY A 598 -25.99 13.79 1.47
CA GLY A 598 -26.64 13.91 0.16
C GLY A 598 -27.19 12.59 -0.38
N PRO A 599 -27.59 12.52 -1.67
CA PRO A 599 -28.07 11.31 -2.30
C PRO A 599 -26.97 10.26 -2.44
N LYS A 600 -27.34 8.97 -2.29
CA LYS A 600 -26.38 7.84 -2.30
C LYS A 600 -25.51 7.77 -3.56
N GLY A 601 -26.00 8.23 -4.71
CA GLY A 601 -25.27 8.24 -5.98
C GLY A 601 -24.10 9.22 -6.02
N ALA A 602 -24.20 10.37 -5.34
CA ALA A 602 -23.19 11.43 -5.38
C ALA A 602 -22.04 11.20 -4.38
N ILE A 603 -22.26 10.40 -3.34
CA ILE A 603 -21.31 10.18 -2.22
C ILE A 603 -19.93 9.66 -2.68
N PRO A 604 -19.83 8.63 -3.54
CA PRO A 604 -18.52 8.08 -3.93
C PRO A 604 -17.64 9.11 -4.66
N GLU A 605 -18.21 9.83 -5.63
CA GLU A 605 -17.46 10.85 -6.39
C GLU A 605 -17.03 11.99 -5.48
N LEU A 606 -17.92 12.47 -4.61
CA LEU A 606 -17.65 13.56 -3.67
C LEU A 606 -16.52 13.22 -2.69
N ALA A 607 -16.51 12.01 -2.14
CA ALA A 607 -15.46 11.54 -1.23
C ALA A 607 -14.09 11.49 -1.91
N TRP A 608 -14.02 11.04 -3.16
CA TRP A 608 -12.80 11.03 -3.96
C TRP A 608 -12.33 12.44 -4.32
N ASP A 609 -13.24 13.33 -4.70
CA ASP A 609 -12.92 14.72 -5.04
C ASP A 609 -12.39 15.48 -3.81
N PHE A 610 -12.95 15.22 -2.62
CA PHE A 610 -12.43 15.74 -1.37
C PHE A 610 -11.03 15.21 -1.05
N PHE A 611 -10.83 13.89 -1.20
CA PHE A 611 -9.53 13.25 -0.99
C PHE A 611 -8.45 13.87 -1.89
N ASP A 612 -8.71 13.99 -3.19
CA ASP A 612 -7.79 14.60 -4.13
C ASP A 612 -7.54 16.07 -3.84
N SER A 613 -8.57 16.81 -3.44
CA SER A 613 -8.45 18.22 -3.08
C SER A 613 -7.54 18.39 -1.86
N ALA A 614 -7.70 17.56 -0.83
CA ALA A 614 -6.82 17.57 0.33
C ALA A 614 -5.36 17.28 -0.07
N TYR A 615 -5.11 16.28 -0.92
CA TYR A 615 -3.77 15.98 -1.40
C TYR A 615 -3.18 17.09 -2.28
N SER A 616 -3.99 17.71 -3.13
CA SER A 616 -3.57 18.86 -3.94
C SER A 616 -3.18 20.07 -3.08
N ALA A 617 -3.80 20.20 -1.91
CA ALA A 617 -3.46 21.17 -0.88
C ALA A 617 -2.26 20.75 0.00
N ASN A 618 -1.53 19.69 -0.35
CA ASN A 618 -0.46 19.10 0.46
C ASN A 618 -0.88 18.70 1.88
N CYS A 619 -2.17 18.39 2.06
CA CYS A 619 -2.79 17.97 3.29
C CYS A 619 -3.21 16.49 3.26
N ARG A 620 -3.32 15.89 4.44
CA ARG A 620 -3.76 14.50 4.63
C ARG A 620 -5.29 14.49 4.81
N PRO A 621 -6.06 13.76 3.99
CA PRO A 621 -7.47 13.59 4.24
C PRO A 621 -7.69 12.64 5.42
N VAL A 622 -8.58 13.02 6.32
CA VAL A 622 -9.02 12.25 7.49
C VAL A 622 -10.54 12.33 7.53
N PHE A 623 -11.20 11.20 7.76
CA PHE A 623 -12.63 11.15 8.00
C PHE A 623 -12.87 10.67 9.43
N TYR A 624 -13.59 11.48 10.20
CA TYR A 624 -13.88 11.26 11.61
C TYR A 624 -15.35 10.85 11.79
N GLU A 625 -15.62 9.81 12.58
CA GLU A 625 -16.99 9.32 12.86
C GLU A 625 -17.80 8.91 11.62
N ILE A 626 -17.15 8.28 10.64
CA ILE A 626 -17.84 7.65 9.50
C ILE A 626 -18.71 6.47 9.94
N SER A 627 -19.81 6.23 9.21
CA SER A 627 -20.67 5.09 9.49
C SER A 627 -20.18 3.80 8.83
N THR A 628 -20.77 2.68 9.23
CA THR A 628 -20.50 1.37 8.63
C THR A 628 -21.11 1.21 7.23
N LYS A 629 -21.95 2.15 6.77
CA LYS A 629 -22.67 2.07 5.49
C LYS A 629 -21.74 2.13 4.29
N TYR A 630 -20.64 2.88 4.40
CA TYR A 630 -19.72 3.17 3.29
C TYR A 630 -18.30 2.59 3.53
N LEU A 631 -18.13 1.60 4.41
CA LEU A 631 -16.81 0.97 4.65
C LEU A 631 -16.10 0.52 3.36
N PRO A 632 -16.76 -0.11 2.37
CA PRO A 632 -16.09 -0.49 1.13
C PRO A 632 -15.49 0.71 0.38
N LEU A 633 -16.21 1.84 0.34
CA LEU A 633 -15.75 3.08 -0.30
C LEU A 633 -14.48 3.62 0.37
N TRP A 634 -14.47 3.68 1.71
CA TRP A 634 -13.32 4.19 2.46
C TRP A 634 -12.06 3.35 2.25
N VAL A 635 -12.22 2.02 2.20
CA VAL A 635 -11.13 1.08 1.89
C VAL A 635 -10.68 1.23 0.43
N GLU A 636 -11.61 1.45 -0.50
CA GLU A 636 -11.31 1.66 -1.91
C GLU A 636 -10.49 2.93 -2.14
N ILE A 637 -10.82 4.02 -1.43
CA ILE A 637 -10.06 5.28 -1.41
C ILE A 637 -8.62 5.07 -0.89
N GLY A 638 -8.39 4.00 -0.14
CA GLY A 638 -7.09 3.68 0.45
C GLY A 638 -6.91 4.26 1.85
N LEU A 639 -8.00 4.57 2.54
CA LEU A 639 -7.96 4.98 3.95
C LEU A 639 -7.84 3.76 4.87
N THR A 640 -7.15 3.95 5.99
CA THR A 640 -7.06 2.93 7.04
C THR A 640 -8.14 3.17 8.08
N LEU A 641 -9.02 2.19 8.28
CA LEU A 641 -10.14 2.28 9.21
C LEU A 641 -9.72 2.01 10.65
N HIS A 642 -10.19 2.85 11.57
CA HIS A 642 -9.98 2.70 13.02
C HIS A 642 -11.34 2.83 13.73
N LYS A 643 -11.71 1.84 14.55
CA LYS A 643 -12.96 1.88 15.33
C LYS A 643 -12.83 2.94 16.42
N MET A 644 -13.65 3.98 16.35
CA MET A 644 -13.67 5.07 17.33
C MET A 644 -14.64 4.79 18.48
N GLY A 645 -15.82 4.26 18.18
CA GLY A 645 -16.87 4.01 19.15
C GLY A 645 -18.09 3.32 18.54
N GLU A 646 -19.18 3.31 19.29
CA GLU A 646 -20.49 2.83 18.86
C GLU A 646 -21.53 3.90 19.18
N GLU A 647 -22.46 4.10 18.25
CA GLU A 647 -23.59 5.01 18.45
C GLU A 647 -24.78 4.24 19.04
N ALA A 648 -25.40 4.78 20.08
CA ALA A 648 -26.61 4.20 20.67
C ALA A 648 -27.85 4.63 19.88
N VAL A 649 -28.32 3.76 18.97
CA VAL A 649 -29.52 4.01 18.16
C VAL A 649 -30.73 3.30 18.79
N VAL A 650 -31.78 4.05 19.11
CA VAL A 650 -33.03 3.52 19.68
C VAL A 650 -34.12 3.52 18.60
N ASP A 651 -34.71 2.36 18.32
CA ASP A 651 -35.85 2.23 17.43
C ASP A 651 -37.15 2.61 18.17
N LEU A 652 -37.71 3.77 17.81
CA LEU A 652 -38.91 4.31 18.44
C LEU A 652 -40.17 3.48 18.13
N THR A 653 -40.17 2.64 17.08
CA THR A 653 -41.32 1.81 16.73
C THR A 653 -41.47 0.59 17.65
N THR A 654 -40.35 0.13 18.21
CA THR A 654 -40.29 -1.02 19.12
C THR A 654 -40.06 -0.62 20.58
N PHE A 655 -39.63 0.62 20.82
CA PHE A 655 -39.39 1.14 22.16
C PHE A 655 -40.69 1.31 22.96
N SER A 656 -40.71 0.77 24.18
CA SER A 656 -41.77 1.01 25.15
C SER A 656 -41.21 1.11 26.56
N LEU A 657 -41.70 2.08 27.33
CA LEU A 657 -41.42 2.14 28.76
C LEU A 657 -42.15 1.04 29.54
N ALA A 658 -43.14 0.33 28.96
CA ALA A 658 -43.83 -0.80 29.57
C ALA A 658 -42.96 -2.08 29.57
N GLY A 659 -43.28 -3.08 30.41
CA GLY A 659 -42.54 -4.37 30.45
C GLY A 659 -41.41 -4.48 31.50
N GLY A 660 -40.50 -5.45 31.35
CA GLY A 660 -39.43 -5.72 32.31
C GLY A 660 -38.13 -4.93 32.04
N ASP A 661 -37.83 -4.71 30.76
CA ASP A 661 -36.48 -4.36 30.30
C ASP A 661 -36.06 -2.94 30.68
N PHE A 662 -37.01 -1.99 30.68
CA PHE A 662 -36.76 -0.58 31.02
C PHE A 662 -37.22 -0.18 32.43
N ARG A 663 -37.29 -1.13 33.38
CA ARG A 663 -37.81 -0.89 34.74
C ARG A 663 -37.13 0.27 35.46
N LYS A 664 -35.80 0.39 35.37
CA LYS A 664 -35.02 1.49 35.98
C LYS A 664 -35.39 2.85 35.38
N MET A 665 -35.54 2.91 34.06
CA MET A 665 -35.89 4.15 33.35
C MET A 665 -37.32 4.59 33.66
N ARG A 666 -38.28 3.65 33.75
CA ARG A 666 -39.65 3.94 34.19
C ARG A 666 -39.70 4.48 35.62
N ALA A 667 -38.93 3.89 36.53
CA ALA A 667 -38.85 4.38 37.91
C ALA A 667 -38.28 5.80 37.98
N ALA A 668 -37.24 6.11 37.20
CA ALA A 668 -36.67 7.45 37.09
C ALA A 668 -37.68 8.46 36.51
N HIS A 669 -38.37 8.09 35.43
CA HIS A 669 -39.43 8.90 34.83
C HIS A 669 -40.55 9.21 35.84
N ASN A 670 -41.07 8.20 36.54
CA ASN A 670 -42.14 8.39 37.53
C ASN A 670 -41.69 9.28 38.70
N LYS A 671 -40.43 9.16 39.14
CA LYS A 671 -39.85 10.04 40.15
C LYS A 671 -39.79 11.48 39.64
N ALA A 672 -39.32 11.70 38.41
CA ALA A 672 -39.23 13.03 37.80
C ALA A 672 -40.61 13.72 37.71
N VAL A 673 -41.63 12.98 37.25
CA VAL A 673 -43.01 13.47 37.19
C VAL A 673 -43.54 13.79 38.59
N LYS A 674 -43.30 12.92 39.59
CA LYS A 674 -43.72 13.15 40.98
C LYS A 674 -43.05 14.39 41.60
N THR A 675 -41.84 14.72 41.19
CA THR A 675 -41.13 15.94 41.63
C THR A 675 -41.57 17.21 40.89
N GLY A 676 -42.55 17.13 39.98
CA GLY A 676 -43.10 18.28 39.27
C GLY A 676 -42.30 18.73 38.04
N LEU A 677 -41.39 17.90 37.54
CA LEU A 677 -40.66 18.19 36.30
C LEU A 677 -41.58 18.04 35.09
N LYS A 678 -41.59 19.05 34.21
CA LYS A 678 -42.35 19.04 32.95
C LYS A 678 -41.40 19.18 31.76
N LEU A 679 -41.64 18.38 30.72
CA LEU A 679 -40.95 18.49 29.43
C LEU A 679 -41.80 19.34 28.49
N GLU A 680 -41.18 20.31 27.83
CA GLU A 680 -41.79 21.15 26.80
C GLU A 680 -40.85 21.24 25.59
N ILE A 681 -41.39 21.30 24.38
CA ILE A 681 -40.59 21.47 23.15
C ILE A 681 -40.84 22.88 22.64
N LEU A 682 -39.80 23.70 22.66
CA LEU A 682 -39.81 25.01 22.02
C LEU A 682 -39.51 24.86 20.54
N HIS A 683 -40.37 25.40 19.68
CA HIS A 683 -40.15 25.42 18.24
C HIS A 683 -39.59 26.77 17.79
N PRO A 684 -38.69 26.80 16.79
CA PRO A 684 -38.18 28.06 16.23
C PRO A 684 -39.29 28.84 15.51
N PRO A 685 -39.21 30.19 15.45
CA PRO A 685 -38.15 31.04 16.00
C PRO A 685 -38.25 31.20 17.52
N HIS A 686 -37.10 31.16 18.20
CA HIS A 686 -37.04 31.28 19.66
C HIS A 686 -37.00 32.74 20.11
N SER A 687 -37.71 33.05 21.21
CA SER A 687 -37.68 34.40 21.78
C SER A 687 -36.32 34.72 22.42
N ALA A 688 -35.91 35.99 22.42
CA ALA A 688 -34.67 36.44 23.07
C ALA A 688 -34.65 36.11 24.57
N ALA A 689 -35.81 36.18 25.25
CA ALA A 689 -35.95 35.81 26.66
C ALA A 689 -35.71 34.30 26.88
N SER A 690 -36.21 33.44 25.99
CA SER A 690 -35.97 32.00 26.05
C SER A 690 -34.49 31.68 25.89
N ILE A 691 -33.81 32.29 24.91
CA ILE A 691 -32.37 32.08 24.67
C ILE A 691 -31.54 32.56 25.87
N ALA A 692 -31.88 33.70 26.48
CA ALA A 692 -31.19 34.19 27.68
C ALA A 692 -31.33 33.20 28.86
N ALA A 693 -32.52 32.65 29.08
CA ALA A 693 -32.74 31.64 30.13
C ALA A 693 -31.96 30.34 29.87
N LEU A 694 -31.87 29.90 28.60
CA LEU A 694 -31.06 28.75 28.22
C LEU A 694 -29.55 29.00 28.43
N LYS A 695 -29.10 30.24 28.18
CA LYS A 695 -27.72 30.64 28.40
C LYS A 695 -27.30 30.54 29.86
N GLU A 696 -28.15 30.97 30.79
CA GLU A 696 -27.87 30.82 32.23
C GLU A 696 -27.66 29.35 32.63
N VAL A 697 -28.46 28.44 32.07
CA VAL A 697 -28.31 26.99 32.31
C VAL A 697 -27.01 26.46 31.71
N SER A 698 -26.66 26.88 30.49
CA SER A 698 -25.41 26.49 29.82
C SER A 698 -24.17 26.99 30.58
N ASP A 699 -24.16 28.27 30.97
CA ASP A 699 -23.05 28.89 31.70
C ASP A 699 -22.86 28.24 33.08
N ALA A 700 -23.96 27.90 33.78
CA ALA A 700 -23.92 27.17 35.05
C ALA A 700 -23.32 25.75 34.88
N TRP A 701 -23.71 25.03 33.81
CA TRP A 701 -23.20 23.70 33.51
C TRP A 701 -21.70 23.70 33.18
N LEU A 702 -21.24 24.66 32.37
CA LEU A 702 -19.83 24.84 32.04
C LEU A 702 -19.01 25.20 33.29
N GLY A 703 -19.56 26.06 34.15
CA GLY A 703 -18.96 26.46 35.42
C GLY A 703 -18.78 25.27 36.39
N GLU A 704 -19.81 24.44 36.57
CA GLU A 704 -19.76 23.25 37.44
C GLU A 704 -18.75 22.20 36.95
N LYS A 705 -18.60 22.06 35.62
CA LYS A 705 -17.67 21.10 35.00
C LYS A 705 -16.25 21.63 34.81
N HIS A 706 -15.98 22.90 35.14
CA HIS A 706 -14.74 23.60 34.78
C HIS A 706 -14.36 23.37 33.30
N ALA A 707 -15.37 23.32 32.42
CA ALA A 707 -15.19 22.97 31.01
C ALA A 707 -15.31 24.22 30.14
N THR A 708 -14.55 24.25 29.04
CA THR A 708 -14.74 25.25 27.98
C THR A 708 -15.65 24.68 26.90
N GLU A 709 -16.32 25.56 26.16
CA GLU A 709 -17.04 25.18 24.95
C GLU A 709 -16.13 24.40 23.99
N LYS A 710 -16.70 23.39 23.37
CA LYS A 710 -16.03 22.55 22.36
C LYS A 710 -16.57 22.93 20.97
N GLY A 711 -16.05 22.30 19.92
CA GLY A 711 -16.54 22.53 18.56
C GLY A 711 -16.26 21.32 17.69
N PHE A 712 -16.41 21.51 16.39
CA PHE A 712 -16.23 20.53 15.32
C PHE A 712 -17.27 19.40 15.35
N SER A 713 -17.15 18.48 16.31
CA SER A 713 -18.01 17.29 16.46
C SER A 713 -19.18 17.48 17.43
N VAL A 714 -19.25 18.63 18.10
CA VAL A 714 -20.32 18.99 19.02
C VAL A 714 -20.79 20.41 18.74
N GLY A 715 -22.07 20.68 19.01
CA GLY A 715 -22.65 22.01 18.89
C GLY A 715 -22.11 22.98 19.96
N GLN A 716 -22.18 24.27 19.66
CA GLN A 716 -21.87 25.37 20.58
C GLN A 716 -23.16 26.10 20.97
N PHE A 717 -23.17 26.72 22.15
CA PHE A 717 -24.27 27.60 22.52
C PHE A 717 -24.21 28.92 21.72
N THR A 718 -24.86 28.97 20.57
CA THR A 718 -25.07 30.20 19.79
C THR A 718 -26.53 30.35 19.41
N ALA A 719 -27.05 31.58 19.50
CA ALA A 719 -28.47 31.85 19.20
C ALA A 719 -28.82 31.51 17.75
N GLU A 720 -27.90 31.77 16.83
CA GLU A 720 -28.01 31.45 15.40
C GLU A 720 -28.15 29.94 15.18
N TYR A 721 -27.25 29.14 15.76
CA TYR A 721 -27.30 27.69 15.63
C TYR A 721 -28.58 27.09 16.24
N LEU A 722 -28.96 27.54 17.43
CA LEU A 722 -30.16 27.06 18.12
C LEU A 722 -31.46 27.45 17.41
N ALA A 723 -31.46 28.54 16.62
CA ALA A 723 -32.62 28.95 15.84
C ALA A 723 -33.03 27.96 14.75
N HIS A 724 -32.14 27.03 14.36
CA HIS A 724 -32.47 26.02 13.34
C HIS A 724 -33.26 24.82 13.91
N PHE A 725 -33.33 24.65 15.23
CA PHE A 725 -33.83 23.40 15.83
C PHE A 725 -34.93 23.63 16.87
N PRO A 726 -35.84 22.67 17.04
CA PRO A 726 -36.62 22.56 18.26
C PRO A 726 -35.71 22.31 19.48
N ILE A 727 -36.07 22.88 20.63
CA ILE A 727 -35.32 22.72 21.88
C ILE A 727 -36.23 22.05 22.91
N ALA A 728 -35.84 20.87 23.36
CA ALA A 728 -36.49 20.19 24.47
C ALA A 728 -36.02 20.82 25.78
N ILE A 729 -36.93 21.35 26.58
CA ILE A 729 -36.63 21.99 27.86
C ILE A 729 -37.33 21.25 29.01
N VAL A 730 -36.64 21.18 30.15
CA VAL A 730 -37.21 20.65 31.40
C VAL A 730 -37.44 21.80 32.37
N LYS A 731 -38.69 21.99 32.77
CA LYS A 731 -39.14 23.06 33.68
C LYS A 731 -39.57 22.52 35.04
N ARG A 732 -39.41 23.36 36.06
CA ARG A 732 -40.06 23.23 37.38
C ARG A 732 -40.48 24.62 37.85
N GLU A 733 -41.74 24.79 38.24
CA GLU A 733 -42.26 26.07 38.76
C GLU A 733 -41.88 27.25 37.83
N ASP A 734 -42.08 27.07 36.52
CA ASP A 734 -41.73 27.98 35.41
C ASP A 734 -40.24 28.30 35.18
N ARG A 735 -39.34 27.76 35.99
CA ARG A 735 -37.89 27.88 35.78
C ARG A 735 -37.37 26.74 34.89
N ILE A 736 -36.58 27.07 33.87
CA ILE A 736 -35.85 26.10 33.04
C ILE A 736 -34.67 25.55 33.82
N LEU A 737 -34.54 24.23 33.91
CA LEU A 737 -33.48 23.54 34.65
C LEU A 737 -32.49 22.81 33.73
N ALA A 738 -32.94 22.35 32.57
CA ALA A 738 -32.13 21.65 31.59
C ALA A 738 -32.72 21.85 30.19
N PHE A 739 -31.87 21.71 29.17
CA PHE A 739 -32.29 21.73 27.78
C PHE A 739 -31.44 20.78 26.92
N ALA A 740 -31.97 20.41 25.76
CA ALA A 740 -31.26 19.70 24.70
C ALA A 740 -31.85 20.13 23.34
N ASN A 741 -31.00 20.32 22.33
CA ASN A 741 -31.49 20.63 20.99
C ASN A 741 -31.83 19.33 20.23
N VAL A 742 -32.93 19.35 19.49
CA VAL A 742 -33.42 18.19 18.73
C VAL A 742 -33.01 18.35 17.27
N MET A 743 -31.96 17.66 16.86
CA MET A 743 -31.51 17.64 15.47
C MET A 743 -32.41 16.71 14.67
N SER A 744 -33.40 17.29 13.98
CA SER A 744 -34.34 16.56 13.14
C SER A 744 -34.31 17.13 11.71
N PRO A 745 -33.59 16.50 10.78
CA PRO A 745 -33.66 16.88 9.37
C PRO A 745 -35.10 16.69 8.87
N GLY A 746 -35.53 17.51 7.90
CA GLY A 746 -36.93 17.64 7.47
C GLY A 746 -37.69 16.35 7.15
N ILE A 747 -36.98 15.26 6.85
CA ILE A 747 -37.53 13.90 6.82
C ILE A 747 -37.35 13.28 8.21
N TRP A 748 -38.44 13.12 8.98
CA TRP A 748 -38.47 12.60 10.36
C TRP A 748 -38.12 11.09 10.48
N ALA A 749 -37.23 10.59 9.62
CA ALA A 749 -36.77 9.21 9.64
C ALA A 749 -35.78 8.92 10.78
N ARG A 750 -35.01 9.93 11.22
CA ARG A 750 -34.04 9.83 12.30
C ARG A 750 -33.82 11.20 12.94
N SER A 751 -33.76 11.24 14.27
CA SER A 751 -33.44 12.46 15.02
C SER A 751 -32.31 12.17 16.01
N ALA A 752 -31.47 13.17 16.26
CA ALA A 752 -30.44 13.10 17.29
C ALA A 752 -30.72 14.14 18.38
N LEU A 753 -30.35 13.80 19.62
CA LEU A 753 -30.38 14.69 20.78
C LEU A 753 -28.93 14.93 21.19
N ILE A 754 -28.55 16.19 21.31
CA ILE A 754 -27.23 16.61 21.82
C ILE A 754 -27.41 17.47 23.06
#